data_AF-A0A2C9UCN4-F1
#
_entry.id   AF-A0A2C9UCN4-F1
#
_cell.length_a   1.000
_cell.length_b   1.000
_cell.length_c   1.000
_cell.angle_alpha   90.00
_cell.angle_beta   90.00
_cell.angle_gamma   90.00
#
_symmetry.space_group_name_H-M   'P 1'
#
loop_
_entity.id
_entity.type
_entity.pdbx_description
1 polymer ?
#
loop_
_entity_poly.entity_id
_entity_poly.type
_entity_poly.pdbx_seq_one_letter_code
_entity_poly.pdbx_strand_id
1 'polypeptide(L)'
;MINCSSSESEAELEGKNTKLALFEPRQSQTQKQKQPIISDSSSSPDHVMGDTDNPPGAGKHTPPKDFVCPITSHLFDDPVTLETGQTYERRAIQEWLDRGNSTCPITRQKLLSTQLPKTNYVLKRLVASWQEQNPDFVSNQSETTNQKTEPSFKSTTMAPVTSPNSVISQATIDSPMSELRHAITILCTSEILNESEMAVLRIEQFWQEANVDPDVQSMLSKPPVVNGFVEILFNSMDPQVLRATVFLLSELGSRDKGVIQTLTRVESDVECIVALFKKGLLEAVVLIYLLRPSTMSLLEMDMVESLLTVIKKKEDMIKMCLKPKTASVLLLGQIICGSEDSIVSSIVNAIVSTKVLESIAGSLEAEWAEERIAAVGILLRCMQEDGKCRNVIADKSKLGPVLETFMSASDGERFEIVRFFSELVKLNRRTSNEQVLHIIKDEGAFSTMHSFLSYLQTALQEQSPVVAGLLLQLDLLVEPRKMSIYREEAIDILISCLRKSEFPAAQIAAADTIMSLQGRFTASGKSLGRAFLLKCAGLGKSYRNLMRMEQLGKLSGEIEEKLEEEKAAEEWERKMAFALVSHEFGLIFEALAEGLKSRYAELFSACFVSATWLVHMLSVLPDTGIRGAARVCLLKRFITIFKSAKETEDQVLSLLALKSFMNDPEGLRDLSSHMKDIKKGLRELKKSSTLALEVLKVLSEGHDSSAELWNHEELTQADCSENGEVLSITCFKDRIFSGHSDGTIKVWTGRGSILHLIQEIREHSKAVTSLVVLHSGDRLYSGSLDRTARVWSIGNEEIHCVQVHDMKDQVHNLVVTNSISCFIPQGAGVKVHSWSGGSKLLNGNKYVRCLSLVQGKLYCGCHDSSIQEIDLATGASVTIQNGSRKLLGKANPIHALQVHNGLIYSASSALDGAAVKVWSASSYGLVGSVPTTLEVRAMAISSELIYLGSKGGTVEIWDQKKQNKIETLQTSSDGRVLCIALDGNEDLLVIGTSDGRIQAWGLS
;
A
#
# COMPACT_ATOMS: atom_id res chain seq x y z
N MET A 1 -27.32 -38.46 -41.30
CA MET A 1 -28.01 -39.50 -40.49
C MET A 1 -27.47 -39.33 -39.08
N ILE A 2 -28.26 -39.05 -38.05
CA ILE A 2 -29.73 -39.12 -37.91
C ILE A 2 -30.33 -37.71 -37.70
N ASN A 3 -31.59 -37.49 -38.11
CA ASN A 3 -32.38 -36.25 -37.87
C ASN A 3 -33.23 -36.46 -36.58
N CYS A 4 -33.79 -35.50 -35.84
CA CYS A 4 -34.57 -34.27 -36.10
C CYS A 4 -34.43 -33.37 -34.84
N SER A 5 -34.45 -32.02 -34.84
CA SER A 5 -35.43 -31.03 -35.30
C SER A 5 -36.80 -31.05 -34.57
N SER A 6 -37.02 -30.10 -33.66
CA SER A 6 -38.34 -29.62 -33.19
C SER A 6 -38.24 -28.17 -32.71
N SER A 7 -39.27 -27.36 -32.98
CA SER A 7 -39.41 -25.93 -32.65
C SER A 7 -40.38 -25.70 -31.49
N GLU A 8 -40.61 -24.41 -31.15
CA GLU A 8 -41.71 -23.89 -30.30
C GLU A 8 -41.66 -24.24 -28.79
N SER A 9 -42.18 -23.41 -27.87
CA SER A 9 -42.68 -22.01 -27.96
C SER A 9 -42.60 -21.33 -26.58
N GLU A 10 -42.86 -20.02 -26.53
CA GLU A 10 -43.07 -19.27 -25.28
C GLU A 10 -44.38 -19.68 -24.59
N ALA A 11 -44.39 -19.70 -23.25
CA ALA A 11 -45.59 -19.59 -22.42
C ALA A 11 -45.22 -19.19 -20.97
N GLU A 12 -45.92 -18.20 -20.42
CA GLU A 12 -45.85 -17.82 -19.00
C GLU A 12 -46.85 -18.67 -18.17
N LEU A 13 -46.55 -18.93 -16.89
CA LEU A 13 -47.49 -18.70 -15.75
C LEU A 13 -46.88 -19.04 -14.37
N GLU A 14 -47.57 -18.61 -13.31
CA GLU A 14 -47.07 -18.45 -11.94
C GLU A 14 -47.10 -19.72 -11.05
N GLY A 15 -46.24 -19.79 -10.02
CA GLY A 15 -46.00 -21.03 -9.27
C GLY A 15 -45.62 -20.97 -7.77
N LYS A 16 -45.91 -19.88 -7.04
CA LYS A 16 -45.84 -19.75 -5.56
C LYS A 16 -44.48 -19.92 -4.83
N ASN A 17 -43.98 -18.79 -4.31
CA ASN A 17 -43.54 -18.55 -2.93
C ASN A 17 -42.81 -19.67 -2.14
N THR A 18 -41.51 -19.45 -1.88
CA THR A 18 -40.91 -19.77 -0.57
C THR A 18 -40.04 -18.58 -0.13
N LYS A 19 -40.41 -17.89 0.96
CA LYS A 19 -39.61 -16.80 1.54
C LYS A 19 -38.69 -17.34 2.63
N LEU A 20 -37.40 -16.99 2.55
CA LEU A 20 -36.50 -16.94 3.71
C LEU A 20 -35.93 -15.53 3.78
N ALA A 21 -35.91 -14.95 4.97
CA ALA A 21 -35.49 -13.57 5.23
C ALA A 21 -34.61 -13.51 6.49
N LEU A 22 -33.76 -12.48 6.54
CA LEU A 22 -32.95 -12.12 7.70
C LEU A 22 -33.88 -11.79 8.90
N PHE A 23 -33.49 -11.96 10.17
CA PHE A 23 -32.46 -11.18 10.87
C PHE A 23 -32.02 -11.81 12.22
N GLU A 24 -31.11 -11.10 12.92
CA GLU A 24 -30.66 -11.20 14.33
C GLU A 24 -31.59 -11.84 15.38
N PRO A 25 -30.99 -12.21 16.54
CA PRO A 25 -31.53 -11.64 17.79
C PRO A 25 -30.49 -11.13 18.80
N ARG A 26 -30.83 -10.03 19.50
CA ARG A 26 -30.24 -9.65 20.80
C ARG A 26 -31.13 -10.08 21.97
N GLN A 27 -30.48 -10.69 22.98
CA GLN A 27 -30.76 -10.62 24.43
C GLN A 27 -32.15 -10.97 25.04
N SER A 28 -32.05 -11.70 26.17
CA SER A 28 -32.86 -11.62 27.41
C SER A 28 -34.00 -12.64 27.69
N GLN A 29 -33.86 -13.35 28.83
CA GLN A 29 -34.85 -13.71 29.91
C GLN A 29 -36.22 -14.37 29.50
N THR A 30 -36.85 -15.31 30.23
CA THR A 30 -36.81 -15.68 31.67
C THR A 30 -37.45 -17.06 31.99
N GLN A 31 -36.96 -17.75 33.04
CA GLN A 31 -37.66 -18.59 34.07
C GLN A 31 -38.73 -19.71 33.82
N LYS A 32 -38.71 -20.69 34.74
CA LYS A 32 -39.76 -21.65 35.23
C LYS A 32 -40.06 -22.88 34.34
N GLN A 33 -40.01 -24.15 34.81
CA GLN A 33 -40.48 -24.89 36.02
C GLN A 33 -41.85 -25.61 35.84
N LYS A 34 -41.85 -26.96 35.72
CA LYS A 34 -42.34 -27.89 36.77
C LYS A 34 -42.30 -29.39 36.37
N GLN A 35 -42.05 -30.24 37.37
CA GLN A 35 -42.25 -31.71 37.45
C GLN A 35 -43.70 -32.04 37.93
N PRO A 36 -44.13 -33.28 38.35
CA PRO A 36 -43.45 -34.60 38.49
C PRO A 36 -44.27 -35.83 37.98
N ILE A 37 -43.80 -37.07 38.23
CA ILE A 37 -44.47 -38.13 39.05
C ILE A 37 -43.85 -39.56 38.87
N ILE A 38 -43.42 -40.19 40.00
CA ILE A 38 -43.44 -41.63 40.41
C ILE A 38 -42.97 -42.70 39.38
N SER A 39 -41.89 -43.50 39.55
CA SER A 39 -41.35 -44.32 40.68
C SER A 39 -42.07 -45.68 40.87
N ASP A 40 -41.46 -46.79 41.34
CA ASP A 40 -40.06 -47.09 41.72
C ASP A 40 -39.53 -48.25 40.81
N SER A 41 -38.75 -49.31 41.13
CA SER A 41 -38.06 -49.87 42.32
C SER A 41 -37.04 -50.97 41.84
N SER A 42 -36.09 -51.52 42.61
CA SER A 42 -35.21 -51.01 43.69
C SER A 42 -34.17 -52.10 44.06
N SER A 43 -32.85 -51.82 44.06
CA SER A 43 -31.84 -52.63 44.79
C SER A 43 -30.47 -51.92 44.95
N SER A 44 -30.39 -50.99 45.92
CA SER A 44 -29.17 -50.77 46.72
C SER A 44 -29.16 -51.78 47.91
N PRO A 45 -28.18 -51.81 48.85
CA PRO A 45 -27.78 -50.69 49.74
C PRO A 45 -26.32 -50.24 49.50
N ASP A 46 -25.95 -48.96 49.53
CA ASP A 46 -25.89 -47.98 50.65
C ASP A 46 -24.57 -48.07 51.45
N HIS A 47 -23.97 -46.99 51.99
CA HIS A 47 -24.46 -45.62 52.13
C HIS A 47 -23.49 -44.55 51.59
N VAL A 48 -24.07 -43.53 50.95
CA VAL A 48 -23.50 -42.19 50.76
C VAL A 48 -24.14 -41.24 51.79
N MET A 49 -23.40 -40.22 52.24
CA MET A 49 -23.86 -38.82 52.49
C MET A 49 -22.72 -37.98 53.12
N GLY A 50 -22.62 -36.67 52.90
CA GLY A 50 -23.41 -35.81 52.01
C GLY A 50 -23.58 -34.39 52.57
N ASP A 51 -23.55 -33.39 51.68
CA ASP A 51 -23.95 -31.98 51.90
C ASP A 51 -23.13 -31.19 52.97
N THR A 52 -23.15 -29.84 53.06
CA THR A 52 -23.87 -28.78 52.31
C THR A 52 -23.02 -27.48 52.27
N ASP A 53 -23.33 -26.54 51.36
CA ASP A 53 -22.79 -25.16 51.39
C ASP A 53 -23.31 -24.32 52.58
N ASN A 54 -22.40 -23.59 53.24
CA ASN A 54 -22.56 -22.28 53.94
C ASN A 54 -21.39 -22.04 54.92
N PRO A 55 -20.98 -20.78 55.22
CA PRO A 55 -20.87 -19.57 54.42
C PRO A 55 -19.36 -19.24 54.17
N PRO A 56 -18.95 -18.12 53.52
CA PRO A 56 -17.52 -17.82 53.34
C PRO A 56 -16.84 -17.36 54.65
N GLY A 57 -16.17 -18.30 55.34
CA GLY A 57 -15.32 -18.02 56.50
C GLY A 57 -14.56 -19.26 56.99
N ALA A 58 -13.39 -19.04 57.62
CA ALA A 58 -12.52 -20.06 58.23
C ALA A 58 -12.02 -21.20 57.29
N GLY A 59 -11.00 -20.91 56.49
CA GLY A 59 -10.34 -21.91 55.62
C GLY A 59 -8.86 -21.65 55.32
N LYS A 60 -8.13 -20.95 56.20
CA LYS A 60 -6.75 -20.46 55.95
C LYS A 60 -5.62 -21.10 56.78
N HIS A 61 -5.91 -22.04 57.68
CA HIS A 61 -4.98 -22.44 58.75
C HIS A 61 -4.76 -23.97 58.85
N THR A 62 -4.59 -24.64 57.72
CA THR A 62 -4.16 -26.05 57.66
C THR A 62 -2.82 -26.13 56.93
N PRO A 63 -1.76 -26.72 57.53
CA PRO A 63 -0.45 -26.79 56.88
C PRO A 63 -0.45 -27.73 55.66
N PRO A 64 0.37 -27.44 54.62
CA PRO A 64 0.66 -28.38 53.53
C PRO A 64 1.13 -29.74 54.06
N LYS A 65 0.71 -30.83 53.40
CA LYS A 65 1.05 -32.20 53.85
C LYS A 65 2.55 -32.45 53.87
N ASP A 66 3.29 -31.85 52.94
CA ASP A 66 4.73 -31.99 52.78
C ASP A 66 5.53 -31.23 53.85
N PHE A 67 4.87 -30.38 54.65
CA PHE A 67 5.45 -29.70 55.81
C PHE A 67 5.24 -30.48 57.12
N VAL A 68 4.53 -31.61 57.07
CA VAL A 68 4.14 -32.42 58.23
C VAL A 68 4.87 -33.76 58.21
N CYS A 69 5.53 -34.12 59.32
CA CYS A 69 6.23 -35.38 59.49
C CYS A 69 5.25 -36.57 59.44
N PRO A 70 5.42 -37.55 58.53
CA PRO A 70 4.51 -38.69 58.41
C PRO A 70 4.47 -39.65 59.60
N ILE A 71 5.39 -39.53 60.57
CA ILE A 71 5.43 -40.35 61.79
C ILE A 71 4.73 -39.65 62.95
N THR A 72 4.96 -38.34 63.13
CA THR A 72 4.44 -37.58 64.28
C THR A 72 3.17 -36.79 63.97
N SER A 73 2.82 -36.61 62.70
CA SER A 73 1.70 -35.76 62.25
C SER A 73 1.79 -34.31 62.74
N HIS A 74 3.02 -33.83 63.00
CA HIS A 74 3.33 -32.46 63.38
C HIS A 74 4.20 -31.79 62.33
N LEU A 75 4.20 -30.44 62.29
CA LEU A 75 5.13 -29.67 61.47
C LEU A 75 6.58 -30.07 61.77
N PHE A 76 7.43 -30.11 60.74
CA PHE A 76 8.85 -30.38 60.93
C PHE A 76 9.55 -29.26 61.71
N ASP A 77 10.23 -29.61 62.80
CA ASP A 77 11.25 -28.76 63.42
C ASP A 77 12.59 -29.12 62.79
N ASP A 78 13.07 -30.35 62.95
CA ASP A 78 14.37 -30.79 62.44
C ASP A 78 14.20 -31.91 61.38
N PRO A 79 13.75 -31.56 60.16
CA PRO A 79 13.50 -32.54 59.10
C PRO A 79 14.78 -33.21 58.62
N VAL A 80 14.73 -34.52 58.39
CA VAL A 80 15.84 -35.33 57.85
C VAL A 80 15.32 -36.17 56.69
N THR A 81 15.88 -35.94 55.50
CA THR A 81 15.56 -36.73 54.30
C THR A 81 16.50 -37.93 54.22
N LEU A 82 15.94 -39.13 54.12
CA LEU A 82 16.71 -40.37 53.98
C LEU A 82 17.12 -40.62 52.52
N GLU A 83 18.02 -41.58 52.32
CA GLU A 83 18.46 -42.11 51.01
C GLU A 83 17.29 -42.51 50.07
N THR A 84 16.12 -42.81 50.65
CA THR A 84 14.88 -43.17 49.96
C THR A 84 14.05 -41.98 49.48
N GLY A 85 14.53 -40.75 49.68
CA GLY A 85 13.84 -39.50 49.33
C GLY A 85 12.69 -39.10 50.29
N GLN A 86 12.41 -39.90 51.32
CA GLN A 86 11.39 -39.59 52.33
C GLN A 86 11.96 -38.76 53.47
N THR A 87 11.19 -37.78 53.96
CA THR A 87 11.60 -36.85 55.01
C THR A 87 10.85 -37.10 56.31
N TYR A 88 11.58 -37.13 57.42
CA TYR A 88 11.07 -37.43 58.76
C TYR A 88 11.67 -36.48 59.81
N GLU A 89 10.94 -36.19 60.88
CA GLU A 89 11.45 -35.43 62.03
C GLU A 89 12.60 -36.20 62.70
N ARG A 90 13.76 -35.57 62.92
CA ARG A 90 15.01 -36.24 63.33
C ARG A 90 14.79 -37.18 64.50
N ARG A 91 14.10 -36.72 65.55
CA ARG A 91 13.85 -37.50 66.77
C ARG A 91 13.03 -38.76 66.48
N ALA A 92 12.00 -38.64 65.66
CA ALA A 92 11.09 -39.74 65.34
C ALA A 92 11.75 -40.83 64.48
N ILE A 93 12.60 -40.43 63.52
CA ILE A 93 13.35 -41.41 62.71
C ILE A 93 14.57 -41.97 63.45
N GLN A 94 15.19 -41.22 64.38
CA GLN A 94 16.21 -41.77 65.27
C GLN A 94 15.62 -42.87 66.18
N GLU A 95 14.49 -42.60 66.84
CA GLU A 95 13.78 -43.60 67.64
C GLU A 95 13.37 -44.85 66.82
N TRP A 96 13.01 -44.67 65.54
CA TRP A 96 12.69 -45.79 64.66
C TRP A 96 13.91 -46.70 64.41
N LEU A 97 15.09 -46.10 64.18
CA LEU A 97 16.35 -46.83 64.00
C LEU A 97 16.85 -47.46 65.31
N ASP A 98 16.76 -46.74 66.43
CA ASP A 98 17.20 -47.19 67.76
C ASP A 98 16.40 -48.41 68.26
N ARG A 99 15.15 -48.56 67.80
CA ARG A 99 14.30 -49.75 68.00
C ARG A 99 14.73 -50.96 67.15
N GLY A 100 15.84 -50.87 66.40
CA GLY A 100 16.43 -51.95 65.62
C GLY A 100 15.92 -52.08 64.18
N ASN A 101 15.11 -51.14 63.69
CA ASN A 101 14.62 -51.17 62.30
C ASN A 101 15.73 -50.70 61.35
N SER A 102 15.96 -51.43 60.28
CA SER A 102 16.94 -51.07 59.21
C SER A 102 16.27 -50.71 57.88
N THR A 103 14.99 -50.34 57.93
CA THR A 103 14.15 -50.02 56.76
C THR A 103 13.44 -48.68 56.93
N CYS A 104 13.23 -47.98 55.81
CA CYS A 104 12.45 -46.75 55.74
C CYS A 104 10.97 -47.01 56.15
N PRO A 105 10.36 -46.23 57.07
CA PRO A 105 8.99 -46.47 57.55
C PRO A 105 7.93 -46.58 56.46
N ILE A 106 7.98 -45.71 55.43
CA ILE A 106 6.98 -45.68 54.35
C ILE A 106 7.37 -46.63 53.22
N THR A 107 8.54 -46.43 52.61
CA THR A 107 8.92 -47.18 51.39
C THR A 107 9.34 -48.63 51.67
N ARG A 108 9.58 -48.98 52.94
CA ARG A 108 10.07 -50.30 53.42
C ARG A 108 11.41 -50.76 52.81
N GLN A 109 12.05 -49.90 52.01
CA GLN A 109 13.39 -50.13 51.47
C GLN A 109 14.42 -50.18 52.60
N LYS A 110 15.41 -51.05 52.47
CA LYS A 110 16.50 -51.18 53.44
C LYS A 110 17.48 -50.01 53.28
N LEU A 111 17.82 -49.37 54.40
CA LEU A 111 18.76 -48.25 54.45
C LEU A 111 20.20 -48.78 54.42
N LEU A 112 21.12 -48.06 53.75
CA LEU A 112 22.52 -48.45 53.63
C LEU A 112 23.34 -48.03 54.86
N SER A 113 22.89 -46.98 55.56
CA SER A 113 23.46 -46.49 56.82
C SER A 113 22.39 -46.36 57.91
N THR A 114 22.79 -46.58 59.17
CA THR A 114 22.00 -46.24 60.37
C THR A 114 22.35 -44.87 60.95
N GLN A 115 23.33 -44.16 60.38
CA GLN A 115 23.60 -42.76 60.75
C GLN A 115 22.64 -41.85 59.99
N LEU A 116 21.87 -41.04 60.72
CA LEU A 116 20.95 -40.08 60.10
C LEU A 116 21.71 -38.97 59.35
N PRO A 117 21.25 -38.60 58.14
CA PRO A 117 21.74 -37.41 57.44
C PRO A 117 21.60 -36.10 58.26
N LYS A 118 22.31 -35.06 57.80
CA LYS A 118 22.11 -33.68 58.28
C LYS A 118 20.70 -33.19 57.97
N THR A 119 20.28 -32.12 58.66
CA THR A 119 18.93 -31.57 58.54
C THR A 119 18.68 -31.05 57.13
N ASN A 120 17.46 -31.24 56.62
CA ASN A 120 16.98 -30.62 55.40
C ASN A 120 16.62 -29.16 55.68
N TYR A 121 17.65 -28.30 55.68
CA TYR A 121 17.50 -26.86 55.99
C TYR A 121 16.59 -26.13 55.01
N VAL A 122 16.44 -26.62 53.77
CA VAL A 122 15.46 -26.09 52.80
C VAL A 122 14.04 -26.27 53.34
N LEU A 123 13.66 -27.49 53.73
CA LEU A 123 12.33 -27.73 54.31
C LEU A 123 12.15 -27.01 55.65
N LYS A 124 13.18 -26.94 56.50
CA LYS A 124 13.15 -26.19 57.77
C LYS A 124 12.89 -24.69 57.55
N ARG A 125 13.54 -24.07 56.55
CA ARG A 125 13.34 -22.65 56.18
C ARG A 125 11.99 -22.41 55.50
N LEU A 126 11.49 -23.34 54.69
CA LEU A 126 10.14 -23.26 54.10
C LEU A 126 9.04 -23.36 55.17
N VAL A 127 9.18 -24.26 56.15
CA VAL A 127 8.25 -24.36 57.29
C VAL A 127 8.30 -23.10 58.15
N ALA A 128 9.50 -22.55 58.44
CA ALA A 128 9.64 -21.30 59.17
C ALA A 128 8.98 -20.11 58.44
N SER A 129 9.22 -19.96 57.13
CA SER A 129 8.59 -18.89 56.32
C SER A 129 7.06 -19.05 56.26
N TRP A 130 6.55 -20.28 56.22
CA TRP A 130 5.11 -20.54 56.29
C TRP A 130 4.53 -20.21 57.68
N GLN A 131 5.27 -20.47 58.76
CA GLN A 131 4.87 -20.09 60.13
C GLN A 131 4.86 -18.57 60.31
N GLU A 132 5.85 -17.84 59.80
CA GLU A 132 5.90 -16.37 59.81
C GLU A 132 4.72 -15.75 59.03
N GLN A 133 4.27 -16.40 57.95
CA GLN A 133 3.10 -15.99 57.17
C GLN A 133 1.76 -16.39 57.81
N ASN A 134 1.75 -17.27 58.82
CA ASN A 134 0.53 -17.79 59.48
C ASN A 134 0.64 -17.74 61.02
N PRO A 135 0.88 -16.57 61.64
CA PRO A 135 1.19 -16.44 63.07
C PRO A 135 0.08 -16.94 64.00
N ASP A 136 -1.19 -16.88 63.58
CA ASP A 136 -2.34 -17.35 64.37
C ASP A 136 -2.29 -18.85 64.71
N PHE A 137 -1.50 -19.64 63.98
CA PHE A 137 -1.33 -21.08 64.25
C PHE A 137 -0.41 -21.36 65.46
N VAL A 138 0.48 -20.42 65.81
CA VAL A 138 1.49 -20.60 66.86
C VAL A 138 0.88 -20.53 68.27
N SER A 139 -0.21 -19.79 68.44
CA SER A 139 -0.87 -19.52 69.73
C SER A 139 -1.54 -20.74 70.39
N ASN A 140 -1.66 -21.88 69.69
CA ASN A 140 -2.41 -23.06 70.15
C ASN A 140 -1.55 -24.23 70.66
N GLN A 141 -0.24 -24.04 70.88
CA GLN A 141 0.63 -25.09 71.47
C GLN A 141 1.40 -24.66 72.74
N SER A 142 1.11 -23.49 73.31
CA SER A 142 1.88 -22.91 74.43
C SER A 142 1.23 -23.08 75.82
N GLU A 143 0.71 -24.27 76.16
CA GLU A 143 0.31 -24.59 77.54
C GLU A 143 0.81 -25.97 78.03
N THR A 144 2.02 -26.03 78.59
CA THR A 144 2.23 -26.76 79.86
C THR A 144 3.51 -26.35 80.62
N THR A 145 3.32 -26.03 81.90
CA THR A 145 4.34 -26.00 82.99
C THR A 145 5.57 -25.09 82.87
N ASN A 146 5.48 -23.94 83.55
CA ASN A 146 6.61 -23.16 84.09
C ASN A 146 7.50 -23.98 85.04
N GLN A 147 8.78 -23.60 85.16
CA GLN A 147 9.33 -23.12 86.45
C GLN A 147 10.62 -22.27 86.27
N LYS A 148 10.88 -21.38 87.23
CA LYS A 148 12.01 -20.42 87.23
C LYS A 148 13.12 -20.88 88.17
N THR A 149 14.38 -20.73 87.74
CA THR A 149 15.42 -19.94 88.46
C THR A 149 16.71 -19.81 87.64
N GLU A 150 17.28 -18.60 87.60
CA GLU A 150 18.74 -18.44 87.46
C GLU A 150 19.43 -18.69 88.82
N PRO A 151 20.76 -18.92 88.87
CA PRO A 151 21.65 -17.77 89.06
C PRO A 151 23.06 -17.85 88.43
N SER A 152 23.51 -16.72 87.90
CA SER A 152 24.87 -16.12 88.00
C SER A 152 26.18 -16.93 87.78
N PHE A 153 27.04 -16.38 86.91
CA PHE A 153 28.52 -16.30 87.02
C PHE A 153 29.35 -17.56 87.37
N LYS A 154 30.19 -17.99 86.41
CA LYS A 154 31.67 -17.81 86.49
C LYS A 154 32.41 -18.24 85.21
N SER A 155 33.54 -17.59 84.95
CA SER A 155 34.60 -18.08 84.06
C SER A 155 35.56 -18.98 84.83
N THR A 156 36.07 -20.05 84.22
CA THR A 156 37.44 -20.58 84.42
C THR A 156 37.81 -21.51 83.25
N THR A 157 39.09 -21.46 82.86
CA THR A 157 39.80 -22.30 81.88
C THR A 157 39.76 -23.80 82.19
N MET A 158 39.91 -24.66 81.18
CA MET A 158 41.03 -25.65 81.07
C MET A 158 41.01 -26.38 79.71
N ALA A 159 42.19 -26.62 79.16
CA ALA A 159 42.49 -27.74 78.26
C ALA A 159 43.43 -28.70 78.99
N PRO A 160 43.61 -29.96 78.56
CA PRO A 160 44.83 -30.23 77.78
C PRO A 160 44.76 -31.39 76.75
N VAL A 161 45.59 -31.27 75.70
CA VAL A 161 46.56 -32.26 75.14
C VAL A 161 46.09 -33.74 75.07
N THR A 162 46.03 -34.38 73.88
CA THR A 162 47.21 -35.00 73.23
C THR A 162 47.27 -34.92 71.69
N SER A 163 48.49 -35.13 71.16
CA SER A 163 48.91 -35.17 69.75
C SER A 163 50.04 -36.22 69.59
N PRO A 164 50.74 -36.36 68.45
CA PRO A 164 50.33 -36.43 67.04
C PRO A 164 50.86 -37.73 66.35
N ASN A 165 50.56 -37.92 65.05
CA ASN A 165 51.48 -38.39 63.96
C ASN A 165 50.83 -39.33 62.92
N SER A 166 50.67 -38.82 61.69
CA SER A 166 51.43 -39.30 60.54
C SER A 166 51.52 -38.17 59.49
N VAL A 167 52.57 -38.17 58.65
CA VAL A 167 53.00 -36.99 57.89
C VAL A 167 53.56 -37.41 56.52
N ILE A 168 53.13 -36.71 55.46
CA ILE A 168 53.64 -36.71 54.06
C ILE A 168 53.61 -38.07 53.33
N SER A 169 52.75 -38.16 52.30
CA SER A 169 53.20 -38.25 50.89
C SER A 169 52.00 -38.33 49.92
N GLN A 170 51.64 -37.23 49.23
CA GLN A 170 51.01 -37.20 47.88
C GLN A 170 50.77 -35.76 47.37
N ALA A 171 51.77 -34.86 47.41
CA ALA A 171 51.55 -33.41 47.19
C ALA A 171 52.50 -32.79 46.14
N THR A 172 52.25 -33.07 44.85
CA THR A 172 52.95 -32.37 43.73
C THR A 172 52.22 -32.39 42.38
N ILE A 173 51.02 -32.96 42.26
CA ILE A 173 50.30 -33.08 40.97
C ILE A 173 48.86 -32.54 41.03
N ASP A 174 48.10 -32.78 42.11
CA ASP A 174 46.64 -32.56 42.15
C ASP A 174 46.17 -31.17 42.64
N SER A 175 47.03 -30.14 42.74
CA SER A 175 46.66 -28.84 43.36
C SER A 175 45.36 -28.22 42.81
N PRO A 176 45.25 -27.90 41.49
CA PRO A 176 44.06 -27.22 40.96
C PRO A 176 42.79 -28.07 41.10
N MET A 177 42.89 -29.40 40.94
CA MET A 177 41.74 -30.30 41.11
C MET A 177 41.33 -30.48 42.58
N SER A 178 42.25 -30.32 43.53
CA SER A 178 41.92 -30.27 44.96
C SER A 178 41.22 -28.96 45.34
N GLU A 179 41.67 -27.84 44.75
CA GLU A 179 41.10 -26.50 44.96
C GLU A 179 39.69 -26.39 44.33
N LEU A 180 39.49 -26.93 43.14
CA LEU A 180 38.17 -27.06 42.51
C LEU A 180 37.22 -27.94 43.34
N ARG A 181 37.68 -29.10 43.84
CA ARG A 181 36.87 -29.94 44.74
C ARG A 181 36.50 -29.21 46.03
N HIS A 182 37.40 -28.37 46.56
CA HIS A 182 37.13 -27.55 47.73
C HIS A 182 36.09 -26.46 47.44
N ALA A 183 36.19 -25.76 46.31
CA ALA A 183 35.21 -24.75 45.88
C ALA A 183 33.81 -25.36 45.65
N ILE A 184 33.70 -26.50 44.95
CA ILE A 184 32.45 -27.25 44.80
C ILE A 184 31.89 -27.69 46.16
N THR A 185 32.75 -28.08 47.11
CA THR A 185 32.31 -28.44 48.47
C THR A 185 31.72 -27.24 49.21
N ILE A 186 32.35 -26.05 49.13
CA ILE A 186 31.84 -24.80 49.72
C ILE A 186 30.47 -24.46 49.10
N LEU A 187 30.38 -24.44 47.77
CA LEU A 187 29.15 -24.16 47.02
C LEU A 187 27.96 -25.03 47.45
N CYS A 188 28.19 -26.32 47.74
CA CYS A 188 27.15 -27.25 48.15
C CYS A 188 26.94 -27.35 49.68
N THR A 189 27.72 -26.67 50.53
CA THR A 189 27.66 -26.89 51.99
C THR A 189 27.87 -25.68 52.91
N SER A 190 28.26 -24.49 52.41
CA SER A 190 28.38 -23.30 53.27
C SER A 190 27.04 -22.60 53.46
N GLU A 191 26.77 -22.19 54.70
CA GLU A 191 25.62 -21.37 55.09
C GLU A 191 25.88 -19.86 54.84
N ILE A 192 27.11 -19.49 54.45
CA ILE A 192 27.55 -18.10 54.26
C ILE A 192 27.55 -17.77 52.77
N LEU A 193 26.57 -16.98 52.32
CA LEU A 193 26.41 -16.57 50.92
C LEU A 193 27.73 -16.09 50.28
N ASN A 194 28.44 -15.18 50.94
CA ASN A 194 29.73 -14.63 50.47
C ASN A 194 30.84 -15.69 50.26
N GLU A 195 30.82 -16.82 50.97
CA GLU A 195 31.77 -17.91 50.70
C GLU A 195 31.39 -18.68 49.43
N SER A 196 30.09 -18.91 49.24
CA SER A 196 29.55 -19.59 48.06
C SER A 196 29.64 -18.73 46.80
N GLU A 197 29.43 -17.41 46.92
CA GLU A 197 29.68 -16.41 45.87
C GLU A 197 31.15 -16.41 45.42
N MET A 198 32.09 -16.37 46.38
CA MET A 198 33.52 -16.50 46.10
C MET A 198 33.92 -17.89 45.56
N ALA A 199 33.16 -18.94 45.87
CA ALA A 199 33.37 -20.27 45.28
C ALA A 199 32.97 -20.30 43.80
N VAL A 200 31.88 -19.63 43.39
CA VAL A 200 31.49 -19.50 41.97
C VAL A 200 32.57 -18.80 41.16
N LEU A 201 33.10 -17.67 41.63
CA LEU A 201 34.15 -16.94 40.92
C LEU A 201 35.44 -17.76 40.74
N ARG A 202 35.77 -18.63 41.71
CA ARG A 202 36.88 -19.60 41.57
C ARG A 202 36.57 -20.70 40.56
N ILE A 203 35.33 -21.21 40.55
CA ILE A 203 34.91 -22.24 39.56
C ILE A 203 34.90 -21.64 38.15
N GLU A 204 34.50 -20.37 37.98
CA GLU A 204 34.62 -19.66 36.70
C GLU A 204 36.08 -19.56 36.24
N GLN A 205 36.98 -19.13 37.12
CA GLN A 205 38.42 -19.04 36.81
C GLN A 205 38.98 -20.41 36.39
N PHE A 206 38.72 -21.47 37.16
CA PHE A 206 39.12 -22.83 36.79
C PHE A 206 38.47 -23.30 35.47
N TRP A 207 37.22 -22.94 35.17
CA TRP A 207 36.58 -23.29 33.90
C TRP A 207 37.22 -22.60 32.69
N GLN A 208 37.64 -21.34 32.84
CA GLN A 208 38.34 -20.59 31.79
C GLN A 208 39.79 -21.07 31.61
N GLU A 209 40.47 -21.48 32.68
CA GLU A 209 41.88 -21.94 32.64
C GLU A 209 42.04 -23.42 32.24
N ALA A 210 41.13 -24.31 32.64
CA ALA A 210 41.31 -25.77 32.48
C ALA A 210 41.09 -26.32 31.06
N ASN A 211 40.73 -25.48 30.09
CA ASN A 211 40.58 -25.83 28.67
C ASN A 211 39.69 -27.07 28.39
N VAL A 212 38.62 -27.24 29.18
CA VAL A 212 37.59 -28.29 29.09
C VAL A 212 38.13 -29.72 29.30
N ASP A 213 38.44 -30.06 30.54
CA ASP A 213 38.58 -31.46 30.97
C ASP A 213 37.17 -32.12 31.16
N PRO A 214 36.89 -33.29 30.55
CA PRO A 214 35.62 -33.99 30.74
C PRO A 214 35.34 -34.44 32.19
N ASP A 215 36.35 -34.68 33.01
CA ASP A 215 36.17 -35.01 34.43
C ASP A 215 35.67 -33.79 35.23
N VAL A 216 36.11 -32.59 34.87
CA VAL A 216 35.60 -31.33 35.42
C VAL A 216 34.13 -31.13 35.04
N GLN A 217 33.75 -31.36 33.78
CA GLN A 217 32.35 -31.30 33.34
C GLN A 217 31.48 -32.32 34.11
N SER A 218 31.95 -33.56 34.25
CA SER A 218 31.25 -34.63 35.00
C SER A 218 31.10 -34.33 36.49
N MET A 219 32.01 -33.56 37.08
CA MET A 219 31.91 -33.08 38.46
C MET A 219 30.90 -31.94 38.62
N LEU A 220 30.88 -30.97 37.70
CA LEU A 220 30.01 -29.79 37.78
C LEU A 220 28.56 -30.04 37.33
N SER A 221 28.32 -31.00 36.43
CA SER A 221 26.96 -31.35 35.96
C SER A 221 26.08 -32.07 37.00
N LYS A 222 26.62 -32.36 38.19
CA LYS A 222 25.90 -33.10 39.24
C LYS A 222 24.77 -32.24 39.83
N PRO A 223 23.54 -32.77 39.98
CA PRO A 223 22.40 -31.98 40.47
C PRO A 223 22.62 -31.18 41.76
N PRO A 224 23.35 -31.65 42.79
CA PRO A 224 23.64 -30.82 43.97
C PRO A 224 24.49 -29.58 43.69
N VAL A 225 25.32 -29.62 42.65
CA VAL A 225 26.18 -28.50 42.22
C VAL A 225 25.38 -27.52 41.36
N VAL A 226 24.57 -28.04 40.43
CA VAL A 226 23.59 -27.25 39.65
C VAL A 226 22.65 -26.50 40.59
N ASN A 227 22.09 -27.17 41.61
CA ASN A 227 21.22 -26.54 42.59
C ASN A 227 21.94 -25.46 43.42
N GLY A 228 23.23 -25.63 43.74
CA GLY A 228 24.02 -24.60 44.43
C GLY A 228 24.22 -23.34 43.57
N PHE A 229 24.46 -23.51 42.25
CA PHE A 229 24.47 -22.37 41.32
C PHE A 229 23.09 -21.68 41.26
N VAL A 230 22.00 -22.44 41.23
CA VAL A 230 20.62 -21.91 41.25
C VAL A 230 20.33 -21.14 42.54
N GLU A 231 20.76 -21.63 43.71
CA GLU A 231 20.59 -20.93 44.99
C GLU A 231 21.33 -19.57 44.98
N ILE A 232 22.55 -19.51 44.43
CA ILE A 232 23.28 -18.23 44.26
C ILE A 232 22.59 -17.31 43.26
N LEU A 233 22.04 -17.85 42.16
CA LEU A 233 21.31 -17.07 41.16
C LEU A 233 20.11 -16.32 41.76
N PHE A 234 19.47 -16.89 42.79
CA PHE A 234 18.30 -16.29 43.44
C PHE A 234 18.62 -15.42 44.67
N ASN A 235 19.74 -15.69 45.35
CA ASN A 235 20.10 -14.98 46.59
C ASN A 235 21.19 -13.92 46.44
N SER A 236 22.05 -14.00 45.42
CA SER A 236 23.13 -13.03 45.21
C SER A 236 22.60 -11.69 44.68
N MET A 237 23.25 -10.61 45.11
CA MET A 237 23.04 -9.25 44.61
C MET A 237 24.25 -8.71 43.83
N ASP A 238 25.34 -9.49 43.71
CA ASP A 238 26.53 -9.07 42.98
C ASP A 238 26.37 -9.39 41.48
N PRO A 239 26.35 -8.37 40.58
CA PRO A 239 26.21 -8.60 39.15
C PRO A 239 27.37 -9.40 38.54
N GLN A 240 28.57 -9.39 39.14
CA GLN A 240 29.69 -10.22 38.69
C GLN A 240 29.44 -11.70 39.00
N VAL A 241 28.97 -12.01 40.21
CA VAL A 241 28.69 -13.40 40.62
C VAL A 241 27.47 -13.97 39.89
N LEU A 242 26.42 -13.16 39.71
CA LEU A 242 25.25 -13.55 38.90
C LEU A 242 25.65 -13.84 37.44
N ARG A 243 26.55 -13.02 36.86
CA ARG A 243 27.08 -13.24 35.51
C ARG A 243 27.91 -14.52 35.40
N ALA A 244 28.80 -14.77 36.35
CA ALA A 244 29.62 -15.99 36.42
C ALA A 244 28.74 -17.25 36.58
N THR A 245 27.71 -17.17 37.43
CA THR A 245 26.71 -18.23 37.64
C THR A 245 25.96 -18.56 36.35
N VAL A 246 25.44 -17.56 35.63
CA VAL A 246 24.75 -17.74 34.35
C VAL A 246 25.69 -18.28 33.26
N PHE A 247 26.94 -17.83 33.22
CA PHE A 247 27.96 -18.33 32.30
C PHE A 247 28.21 -19.83 32.51
N LEU A 248 28.49 -20.26 33.75
CA LEU A 248 28.72 -21.66 34.09
C LEU A 248 27.49 -22.54 33.80
N LEU A 249 26.29 -22.09 34.16
CA LEU A 249 25.05 -22.83 33.86
C LEU A 249 24.78 -22.94 32.34
N SER A 250 25.12 -21.90 31.56
CA SER A 250 24.97 -21.91 30.10
C SER A 250 25.99 -22.83 29.41
N GLU A 251 27.24 -22.81 29.86
CA GLU A 251 28.29 -23.71 29.37
C GLU A 251 27.95 -25.17 29.67
N LEU A 252 27.60 -25.49 30.93
CA LEU A 252 27.24 -26.84 31.34
C LEU A 252 25.95 -27.31 30.65
N GLY A 253 24.91 -26.47 30.60
CA GLY A 253 23.64 -26.78 29.94
C GLY A 253 23.74 -26.98 28.43
N SER A 254 24.68 -26.31 27.76
CA SER A 254 24.96 -26.54 26.33
C SER A 254 25.61 -27.91 26.03
N ARG A 255 26.28 -28.51 27.02
CA ARG A 255 27.07 -29.75 26.90
C ARG A 255 26.36 -30.96 27.51
N ASP A 256 25.54 -30.76 28.54
CA ASP A 256 24.83 -31.83 29.26
C ASP A 256 23.32 -31.50 29.41
N LYS A 257 22.49 -32.34 28.78
CA LYS A 257 21.03 -32.23 28.85
C LYS A 257 20.47 -32.55 30.24
N GLY A 258 21.21 -33.24 31.11
CA GLY A 258 20.84 -33.49 32.50
C GLY A 258 20.83 -32.21 33.35
N VAL A 259 21.66 -31.22 33.01
CA VAL A 259 21.67 -29.90 33.65
C VAL A 259 20.39 -29.13 33.28
N ILE A 260 20.06 -29.08 31.98
CA ILE A 260 18.80 -28.48 31.50
C ILE A 260 17.59 -29.17 32.13
N GLN A 261 17.55 -30.51 32.13
CA GLN A 261 16.49 -31.28 32.79
C GLN A 261 16.38 -31.03 34.29
N THR A 262 17.47 -30.65 34.97
CA THR A 262 17.43 -30.31 36.39
C THR A 262 16.81 -28.92 36.59
N LEU A 263 17.18 -27.94 35.77
CA LEU A 263 16.62 -26.59 35.79
C LEU A 263 15.13 -26.56 35.41
N THR A 264 14.68 -27.37 34.44
CA THR A 264 13.27 -27.42 34.01
C THR A 264 12.34 -28.19 34.97
N ARG A 265 12.80 -28.64 36.14
CA ARG A 265 11.95 -29.38 37.12
C ARG A 265 11.15 -28.48 38.05
N VAL A 266 11.44 -27.18 38.07
CA VAL A 266 10.81 -26.21 38.97
C VAL A 266 10.47 -24.97 38.16
N GLU A 267 9.17 -24.71 37.97
CA GLU A 267 8.71 -23.65 37.05
C GLU A 267 9.08 -22.23 37.53
N SER A 268 9.11 -22.01 38.85
CA SER A 268 9.55 -20.74 39.46
C SER A 268 10.99 -20.36 39.12
N ASP A 269 11.84 -21.34 38.82
CA ASP A 269 13.25 -21.10 38.53
C ASP A 269 13.39 -20.43 37.16
N VAL A 270 12.56 -20.85 36.21
CA VAL A 270 12.48 -20.29 34.85
C VAL A 270 11.90 -18.87 34.88
N GLU A 271 10.86 -18.63 35.69
CA GLU A 271 10.34 -17.27 35.94
C GLU A 271 11.40 -16.35 36.57
N CYS A 272 12.17 -16.85 37.54
CA CYS A 272 13.18 -16.05 38.23
C CYS A 272 14.37 -15.69 37.34
N ILE A 273 14.82 -16.61 36.46
CA ILE A 273 15.81 -16.32 35.41
C ILE A 273 15.31 -15.19 34.49
N VAL A 274 14.02 -15.20 34.12
CA VAL A 274 13.41 -14.11 33.33
C VAL A 274 13.29 -12.81 34.12
N ALA A 275 12.98 -12.86 35.43
CA ALA A 275 12.98 -11.68 36.27
C ALA A 275 14.38 -11.04 36.39
N LEU A 276 15.46 -11.83 36.37
CA LEU A 276 16.85 -11.34 36.30
C LEU A 276 17.19 -10.76 34.93
N PHE A 277 16.71 -11.39 33.85
CA PHE A 277 16.85 -10.84 32.49
C PHE A 277 16.18 -9.46 32.36
N LYS A 278 14.93 -9.30 32.83
CA LYS A 278 14.21 -8.02 32.87
C LYS A 278 14.89 -6.97 33.76
N LYS A 279 15.63 -7.38 34.80
CA LYS A 279 16.46 -6.48 35.62
C LYS A 279 17.77 -6.04 34.93
N GLY A 280 18.09 -6.60 33.76
CA GLY A 280 19.22 -6.17 32.92
C GLY A 280 20.42 -7.13 32.88
N LEU A 281 20.33 -8.33 33.47
CA LEU A 281 21.36 -9.37 33.34
C LEU A 281 21.24 -10.05 31.97
N LEU A 282 21.92 -9.49 30.96
CA LEU A 282 21.69 -9.82 29.56
C LEU A 282 22.08 -11.26 29.21
N GLU A 283 23.08 -11.81 29.90
CA GLU A 283 23.58 -13.17 29.71
C GLU A 283 22.51 -14.24 29.98
N ALA A 284 21.52 -13.93 30.83
CA ALA A 284 20.43 -14.84 31.18
C ALA A 284 19.62 -15.31 29.97
N VAL A 285 19.61 -14.53 28.87
CA VAL A 285 18.96 -14.91 27.60
C VAL A 285 19.52 -16.18 26.97
N VAL A 286 20.82 -16.47 27.19
CA VAL A 286 21.45 -17.71 26.71
C VAL A 286 20.88 -18.92 27.46
N LEU A 287 20.74 -18.80 28.79
CA LEU A 287 20.14 -19.85 29.62
C LEU A 287 18.66 -20.05 29.28
N ILE A 288 17.89 -18.97 29.08
CA ILE A 288 16.47 -19.04 28.66
C ILE A 288 16.33 -19.75 27.30
N TYR A 289 17.19 -19.47 26.33
CA TYR A 289 17.19 -20.19 25.04
C TYR A 289 17.52 -21.68 25.21
N LEU A 290 18.52 -22.03 26.05
CA LEU A 290 18.90 -23.41 26.32
C LEU A 290 17.81 -24.22 27.06
N LEU A 291 16.97 -23.58 27.86
CA LEU A 291 15.79 -24.19 28.50
C LEU A 291 14.66 -24.53 27.52
N ARG A 292 14.68 -23.99 26.29
CA ARG A 292 13.70 -24.21 25.22
C ARG A 292 12.22 -24.08 25.67
N PRO A 293 11.82 -22.95 26.25
CA PRO A 293 10.43 -22.69 26.65
C PRO A 293 9.47 -22.76 25.46
N SER A 294 8.21 -23.09 25.74
CA SER A 294 7.14 -23.06 24.74
C SER A 294 6.82 -21.63 24.31
N THR A 295 6.31 -21.43 23.08
CA THR A 295 5.97 -20.09 22.59
C THR A 295 4.86 -19.43 23.43
N MET A 296 3.93 -20.22 24.00
CA MET A 296 2.91 -19.71 24.94
C MET A 296 3.57 -19.13 26.20
N SER A 297 4.52 -19.86 26.80
CA SER A 297 5.28 -19.38 27.96
C SER A 297 6.10 -18.12 27.63
N LEU A 298 6.75 -18.07 26.47
CA LEU A 298 7.49 -16.87 26.03
C LEU A 298 6.60 -15.63 25.85
N LEU A 299 5.31 -15.81 25.52
CA LEU A 299 4.34 -14.72 25.42
C LEU A 299 3.87 -14.25 26.79
N GLU A 300 3.52 -15.17 27.69
CA GLU A 300 3.16 -14.86 29.09
C GLU A 300 4.30 -14.17 29.84
N MET A 301 5.54 -14.48 29.48
CA MET A 301 6.76 -13.90 30.07
C MET A 301 7.06 -12.45 29.66
N ASP A 302 6.44 -11.89 28.62
CA ASP A 302 6.58 -10.49 28.18
C ASP A 302 8.05 -9.98 28.17
N MET A 303 8.90 -10.60 27.35
CA MET A 303 10.35 -10.28 27.32
C MET A 303 10.77 -9.33 26.19
N VAL A 304 9.84 -8.89 25.33
CA VAL A 304 10.17 -8.30 24.01
C VAL A 304 11.05 -7.07 24.13
N GLU A 305 10.73 -6.11 25.01
CA GLU A 305 11.57 -4.92 25.20
C GLU A 305 13.00 -5.29 25.66
N SER A 306 13.13 -6.25 26.58
CA SER A 306 14.43 -6.70 27.09
C SER A 306 15.27 -7.34 25.98
N LEU A 307 14.68 -8.22 25.16
CA LEU A 307 15.32 -8.80 23.97
C LEU A 307 15.81 -7.71 23.00
N LEU A 308 14.98 -6.69 22.73
CA LEU A 308 15.35 -5.56 21.87
C LEU A 308 16.52 -4.74 22.47
N THR A 309 16.63 -4.60 23.79
CA THR A 309 17.81 -3.94 24.40
C THR A 309 19.11 -4.74 24.25
N VAL A 310 19.06 -6.07 24.28
CA VAL A 310 20.25 -6.91 24.01
C VAL A 310 20.70 -6.71 22.56
N ILE A 311 19.78 -6.88 21.60
CA ILE A 311 20.09 -6.81 20.17
C ILE A 311 20.59 -5.40 19.77
N LYS A 312 20.19 -4.35 20.51
CA LYS A 312 20.63 -2.97 20.29
C LYS A 312 22.05 -2.66 20.77
N LYS A 313 22.59 -3.38 21.75
CA LYS A 313 23.96 -3.13 22.23
C LYS A 313 24.97 -3.62 21.20
N LYS A 314 26.00 -2.81 20.95
CA LYS A 314 27.19 -3.26 20.20
C LYS A 314 27.98 -4.24 21.07
N GLU A 315 28.65 -5.20 20.43
CA GLU A 315 29.31 -6.29 21.13
C GLU A 315 30.41 -5.79 22.08
N ASP A 316 30.28 -6.16 23.35
CA ASP A 316 31.31 -6.01 24.37
C ASP A 316 31.15 -7.17 25.36
N MET A 317 32.27 -7.77 25.77
CA MET A 317 32.43 -8.76 26.86
C MET A 317 31.97 -10.23 26.65
N ILE A 318 32.86 -11.15 27.09
CA ILE A 318 32.73 -12.61 27.32
C ILE A 318 32.43 -13.50 26.10
N LYS A 319 33.29 -14.53 25.91
CA LYS A 319 33.13 -15.60 24.93
C LYS A 319 32.35 -16.78 25.54
N MET A 320 31.03 -16.72 25.45
CA MET A 320 30.10 -17.79 25.87
C MET A 320 29.87 -18.84 24.75
N CYS A 321 29.35 -20.01 25.11
CA CYS A 321 28.89 -21.06 24.18
C CYS A 321 27.94 -20.55 23.06
N LEU A 322 27.14 -19.53 23.34
CA LEU A 322 26.29 -18.81 22.39
C LEU A 322 26.30 -17.33 22.76
N LYS A 323 26.39 -16.43 21.77
CA LYS A 323 26.34 -14.97 22.04
C LYS A 323 24.94 -14.58 22.57
N PRO A 324 24.82 -13.71 23.60
CA PRO A 324 23.53 -13.20 24.06
C PRO A 324 22.70 -12.53 22.96
N LYS A 325 23.34 -11.89 21.97
CA LYS A 325 22.68 -11.36 20.77
C LYS A 325 22.00 -12.49 19.96
N THR A 326 22.75 -13.54 19.63
CA THR A 326 22.25 -14.70 18.88
C THR A 326 21.06 -15.35 19.57
N ALA A 327 21.18 -15.65 20.87
CA ALA A 327 20.08 -16.19 21.67
C ALA A 327 18.84 -15.27 21.68
N SER A 328 19.04 -13.94 21.72
CA SER A 328 17.95 -12.97 21.65
C SER A 328 17.24 -12.96 20.29
N VAL A 329 17.99 -13.08 19.19
CA VAL A 329 17.44 -13.17 17.83
C VAL A 329 16.66 -14.47 17.65
N LEU A 330 17.19 -15.60 18.13
CA LEU A 330 16.52 -16.90 18.06
C LEU A 330 15.19 -16.92 18.85
N LEU A 331 15.18 -16.41 20.08
CA LEU A 331 13.96 -16.30 20.90
C LEU A 331 12.94 -15.32 20.28
N LEU A 332 13.39 -14.16 19.78
CA LEU A 332 12.50 -13.21 19.10
C LEU A 332 11.89 -13.81 17.83
N GLY A 333 12.65 -14.62 17.08
CA GLY A 333 12.16 -15.39 15.94
C GLY A 333 11.11 -16.43 16.35
N GLN A 334 11.37 -17.20 17.42
CA GLN A 334 10.39 -18.17 17.94
C GLN A 334 9.07 -17.50 18.35
N ILE A 335 9.13 -16.35 19.03
CA ILE A 335 7.95 -15.57 19.42
C ILE A 335 7.17 -15.14 18.16
N ILE A 336 7.83 -14.48 17.20
CA ILE A 336 7.19 -13.95 16.00
C ILE A 336 6.59 -15.06 15.12
N CYS A 337 7.25 -16.22 15.00
CA CYS A 337 6.76 -17.32 14.18
C CYS A 337 5.60 -18.11 14.80
N GLY A 338 5.35 -17.99 16.10
CA GLY A 338 4.30 -18.72 16.83
C GLY A 338 3.22 -17.85 17.47
N SER A 339 3.14 -16.57 17.12
CA SER A 339 2.15 -15.60 17.64
C SER A 339 1.03 -15.32 16.65
N GLU A 340 -0.11 -14.82 17.14
CA GLU A 340 -1.14 -14.21 16.29
C GLU A 340 -0.62 -12.91 15.63
N ASP A 341 -1.08 -12.61 14.42
CA ASP A 341 -0.62 -11.44 13.65
C ASP A 341 -0.86 -10.10 14.39
N SER A 342 -1.84 -10.03 15.28
CA SER A 342 -2.11 -8.89 16.17
C SER A 342 -0.94 -8.58 17.12
N ILE A 343 -0.34 -9.62 17.69
CA ILE A 343 0.83 -9.54 18.57
C ILE A 343 2.09 -9.28 17.72
N VAL A 344 2.23 -9.96 16.58
CA VAL A 344 3.34 -9.76 15.64
C VAL A 344 3.42 -8.30 15.19
N SER A 345 2.29 -7.67 14.84
CA SER A 345 2.25 -6.26 14.43
C SER A 345 2.75 -5.33 15.55
N SER A 346 2.37 -5.58 16.81
CA SER A 346 2.88 -4.83 17.97
C SER A 346 4.41 -4.96 18.11
N ILE A 347 4.93 -6.19 18.02
CA ILE A 347 6.38 -6.49 18.11
C ILE A 347 7.16 -5.85 16.95
N VAL A 348 6.64 -5.91 15.72
CA VAL A 348 7.27 -5.27 14.55
C VAL A 348 7.30 -3.75 14.70
N ASN A 349 6.20 -3.13 15.16
CA ASN A 349 6.18 -1.69 15.43
C ASN A 349 7.22 -1.28 16.47
N ALA A 350 7.49 -2.13 17.48
CA ALA A 350 8.58 -1.92 18.43
C ALA A 350 9.98 -2.07 17.79
N ILE A 351 10.22 -3.10 16.96
CA ILE A 351 11.49 -3.31 16.23
C ILE A 351 11.84 -2.10 15.34
N VAL A 352 10.86 -1.61 14.57
CA VAL A 352 11.02 -0.45 13.67
C VAL A 352 11.27 0.83 14.48
N SER A 353 10.44 1.10 15.50
CA SER A 353 10.54 2.32 16.32
C SER A 353 11.85 2.42 17.10
N THR A 354 12.38 1.30 17.59
CA THR A 354 13.60 1.26 18.42
C THR A 354 14.90 1.36 17.60
N LYS A 355 14.83 1.32 16.27
CA LYS A 355 15.95 1.21 15.31
C LYS A 355 16.80 -0.06 15.47
N VAL A 356 16.21 -1.16 15.98
CA VAL A 356 16.93 -2.43 16.17
C VAL A 356 17.13 -3.18 14.83
N LEU A 357 16.34 -2.83 13.81
CA LEU A 357 16.39 -3.36 12.45
C LEU A 357 17.81 -3.47 11.85
N GLU A 358 18.65 -2.44 11.97
CA GLU A 358 20.02 -2.45 11.42
C GLU A 358 20.91 -3.52 12.10
N SER A 359 20.67 -3.82 13.38
CA SER A 359 21.41 -4.85 14.11
C SER A 359 20.93 -6.25 13.75
N ILE A 360 19.64 -6.42 13.46
CA ILE A 360 19.08 -7.70 12.96
C ILE A 360 19.55 -7.96 11.52
N ALA A 361 19.60 -6.94 10.66
CA ALA A 361 20.21 -7.05 9.33
C ALA A 361 21.69 -7.49 9.42
N GLY A 362 22.46 -6.96 10.39
CA GLY A 362 23.82 -7.42 10.68
C GLY A 362 23.92 -8.85 11.22
N SER A 363 22.85 -9.46 11.72
CA SER A 363 22.83 -10.90 12.10
C SER A 363 22.69 -11.83 10.89
N LEU A 364 22.42 -11.31 9.68
CA LEU A 364 22.55 -12.10 8.44
C LEU A 364 24.02 -12.47 8.13
N GLU A 365 24.99 -11.76 8.74
CA GLU A 365 26.42 -12.07 8.64
C GLU A 365 26.92 -12.98 9.77
N ALA A 366 26.05 -13.47 10.66
CA ALA A 366 26.44 -14.33 11.77
C ALA A 366 26.96 -15.69 11.28
N GLU A 367 27.91 -16.29 12.00
CA GLU A 367 28.47 -17.62 11.66
C GLU A 367 27.42 -18.75 11.74
N TRP A 368 26.44 -18.62 12.64
CA TRP A 368 25.42 -19.63 12.93
C TRP A 368 24.26 -19.58 11.93
N ALA A 369 24.00 -20.70 11.23
CA ALA A 369 22.91 -20.83 10.27
C ALA A 369 21.52 -20.55 10.89
N GLU A 370 21.26 -21.05 12.10
CA GLU A 370 20.01 -20.81 12.82
C GLU A 370 19.77 -19.31 13.08
N GLU A 371 20.81 -18.52 13.39
CA GLU A 371 20.68 -17.08 13.59
C GLU A 371 20.29 -16.37 12.29
N ARG A 372 20.91 -16.76 11.17
CA ARG A 372 20.60 -16.20 9.84
C ARG A 372 19.17 -16.52 9.42
N ILE A 373 18.69 -17.74 9.67
CA ILE A 373 17.30 -18.15 9.37
C ILE A 373 16.29 -17.41 10.25
N ALA A 374 16.56 -17.27 11.56
CA ALA A 374 15.70 -16.50 12.45
C ALA A 374 15.68 -15.00 12.07
N ALA A 375 16.83 -14.41 11.75
CA ALA A 375 16.92 -13.04 11.26
C ALA A 375 16.14 -12.85 9.94
N VAL A 376 16.25 -13.78 8.98
CA VAL A 376 15.45 -13.81 7.75
C VAL A 376 13.94 -13.78 8.05
N GLY A 377 13.45 -14.64 8.94
CA GLY A 377 12.03 -14.68 9.33
C GLY A 377 11.53 -13.39 9.99
N ILE A 378 12.31 -12.83 10.92
CA ILE A 378 11.99 -11.56 11.60
C ILE A 378 11.94 -10.41 10.59
N LEU A 379 12.94 -10.30 9.71
CA LEU A 379 13.02 -9.24 8.70
C LEU A 379 11.91 -9.38 7.65
N LEU A 380 11.56 -10.61 7.25
CA LEU A 380 10.44 -10.88 6.36
C LEU A 380 9.10 -10.40 6.94
N ARG A 381 8.82 -10.70 8.23
CA ARG A 381 7.62 -10.17 8.91
C ARG A 381 7.67 -8.64 9.06
N CYS A 382 8.84 -8.05 9.29
CA CYS A 382 9.00 -6.59 9.27
C CYS A 382 8.63 -5.96 7.90
N MET A 383 9.03 -6.59 6.79
CA MET A 383 8.72 -6.13 5.42
C MET A 383 7.25 -6.28 5.03
N GLN A 384 6.54 -7.24 5.62
CA GLN A 384 5.11 -7.46 5.39
C GLN A 384 4.26 -6.39 6.09
N GLU A 385 4.59 -6.05 7.34
CA GLU A 385 3.84 -5.08 8.17
C GLU A 385 4.20 -3.61 7.85
N ASP A 386 5.45 -3.16 8.04
CA ASP A 386 5.90 -1.83 7.59
C ASP A 386 6.86 -1.95 6.41
N GLY A 387 6.27 -1.96 5.22
CA GLY A 387 7.00 -2.08 3.98
C GLY A 387 8.06 -1.00 3.70
N LYS A 388 8.10 0.11 4.46
CA LYS A 388 9.15 1.13 4.36
C LYS A 388 10.51 0.60 4.81
N CYS A 389 10.54 -0.41 5.67
CA CYS A 389 11.78 -0.98 6.18
C CYS A 389 12.64 -1.66 5.09
N ARG A 390 12.03 -2.09 3.96
CA ARG A 390 12.72 -2.77 2.85
C ARG A 390 13.99 -2.06 2.38
N ASN A 391 13.93 -0.74 2.20
CA ASN A 391 15.09 0.04 1.74
C ASN A 391 16.24 -0.02 2.77
N VAL A 392 15.92 0.08 4.07
CA VAL A 392 16.92 0.01 5.15
C VAL A 392 17.50 -1.39 5.29
N ILE A 393 16.72 -2.43 5.01
CA ILE A 393 17.22 -3.81 4.97
C ILE A 393 18.17 -3.98 3.78
N ALA A 394 17.75 -3.60 2.57
CA ALA A 394 18.57 -3.69 1.35
C ALA A 394 19.90 -2.91 1.47
N ASP A 395 19.88 -1.71 2.04
CA ASP A 395 21.07 -0.86 2.28
C ASP A 395 22.04 -1.43 3.34
N LYS A 396 21.67 -2.50 4.07
CA LYS A 396 22.40 -3.02 5.25
C LYS A 396 22.66 -4.52 5.25
N SER A 397 21.94 -5.32 4.48
CA SER A 397 22.10 -6.78 4.42
C SER A 397 23.15 -7.20 3.38
N LYS A 398 24.15 -7.98 3.77
CA LYS A 398 24.91 -8.83 2.83
C LYS A 398 24.13 -10.12 2.60
N LEU A 399 24.00 -10.57 1.36
CA LEU A 399 23.09 -11.68 1.02
C LEU A 399 23.83 -13.00 0.75
N GLY A 400 25.12 -12.97 0.37
CA GLY A 400 25.97 -14.18 0.21
C GLY A 400 25.81 -15.24 1.31
N PRO A 401 25.95 -14.91 2.62
CA PRO A 401 25.80 -15.89 3.71
C PRO A 401 24.41 -16.52 3.82
N VAL A 402 23.36 -15.81 3.36
CA VAL A 402 21.98 -16.34 3.30
C VAL A 402 21.86 -17.36 2.15
N LEU A 403 22.51 -17.11 1.02
CA LEU A 403 22.58 -18.04 -0.12
C LEU A 403 23.34 -19.33 0.22
N GLU A 404 24.44 -19.24 0.98
CA GLU A 404 25.13 -20.42 1.51
C GLU A 404 24.21 -21.26 2.41
N THR A 405 23.42 -20.58 3.25
CA THR A 405 22.48 -21.23 4.20
C THR A 405 21.37 -22.00 3.48
N PHE A 406 20.86 -21.47 2.35
CA PHE A 406 19.84 -22.11 1.52
C PHE A 406 20.22 -23.53 1.08
N MET A 407 21.52 -23.79 0.86
CA MET A 407 22.01 -25.11 0.47
C MET A 407 21.84 -26.14 1.60
N SER A 408 22.17 -25.75 2.84
CA SER A 408 22.07 -26.60 4.04
C SER A 408 20.67 -26.66 4.68
N ALA A 409 19.80 -25.71 4.35
CA ALA A 409 18.47 -25.54 4.96
C ALA A 409 17.47 -26.66 4.56
N SER A 410 16.45 -26.88 5.40
CA SER A 410 15.29 -27.72 5.08
C SER A 410 14.31 -27.01 4.13
N ASP A 411 13.39 -27.74 3.51
CA ASP A 411 12.53 -27.20 2.45
C ASP A 411 11.53 -26.12 2.91
N GLY A 412 11.22 -26.06 4.21
CA GLY A 412 10.45 -24.96 4.79
C GLY A 412 11.29 -23.69 4.99
N GLU A 413 12.51 -23.84 5.49
CA GLU A 413 13.47 -22.74 5.67
C GLU A 413 13.92 -22.17 4.32
N ARG A 414 14.11 -23.03 3.31
CA ARG A 414 14.34 -22.64 1.91
C ARG A 414 13.20 -21.77 1.36
N PHE A 415 11.94 -22.08 1.70
CA PHE A 415 10.82 -21.26 1.27
C PHE A 415 10.85 -19.87 1.89
N GLU A 416 11.07 -19.77 3.21
CA GLU A 416 11.13 -18.47 3.90
C GLU A 416 12.34 -17.63 3.43
N ILE A 417 13.47 -18.25 3.07
CA ILE A 417 14.61 -17.57 2.41
C ILE A 417 14.20 -17.03 1.02
N VAL A 418 13.55 -17.82 0.17
CA VAL A 418 13.09 -17.35 -1.16
C VAL A 418 12.02 -16.27 -1.03
N ARG A 419 11.12 -16.40 -0.05
CA ARG A 419 10.08 -15.43 0.25
C ARG A 419 10.66 -14.12 0.78
N PHE A 420 11.71 -14.17 1.59
CA PHE A 420 12.51 -13.01 2.00
C PHE A 420 13.14 -12.31 0.80
N PHE A 421 13.81 -13.03 -0.11
CA PHE A 421 14.34 -12.42 -1.34
C PHE A 421 13.23 -11.82 -2.22
N SER A 422 12.12 -12.53 -2.41
CA SER A 422 10.97 -12.06 -3.18
C SER A 422 10.35 -10.79 -2.61
N GLU A 423 10.28 -10.65 -1.27
CA GLU A 423 9.81 -9.43 -0.60
C GLU A 423 10.86 -8.30 -0.61
N LEU A 424 12.15 -8.62 -0.46
CA LEU A 424 13.24 -7.65 -0.52
C LEU A 424 13.35 -7.01 -1.92
N VAL A 425 13.01 -7.77 -2.97
CA VAL A 425 12.95 -7.32 -4.36
C VAL A 425 11.67 -6.49 -4.67
N LYS A 426 10.90 -6.04 -3.66
CA LYS A 426 9.77 -5.10 -3.83
C LYS A 426 10.15 -3.67 -3.43
N LEU A 427 11.25 -3.16 -4.00
CA LEU A 427 11.77 -1.79 -3.76
C LEU A 427 11.09 -0.75 -4.66
N ASN A 428 11.04 0.50 -4.18
CA ASN A 428 10.48 1.65 -4.93
C ASN A 428 11.43 2.11 -6.06
N ARG A 429 12.75 2.12 -5.81
CA ARG A 429 13.77 2.39 -6.84
C ARG A 429 14.09 1.12 -7.63
N ARG A 430 14.02 1.22 -8.96
CA ARG A 430 14.35 0.15 -9.90
C ARG A 430 15.86 -0.09 -9.94
N THR A 431 16.67 0.97 -9.84
CA THR A 431 18.14 0.87 -9.84
C THR A 431 18.64 0.04 -8.64
N SER A 432 18.16 0.33 -7.43
CA SER A 432 18.44 -0.44 -6.21
C SER A 432 17.93 -1.89 -6.31
N ASN A 433 16.83 -2.11 -7.03
CA ASN A 433 16.30 -3.45 -7.25
C ASN A 433 17.24 -4.34 -8.09
N GLU A 434 17.82 -3.77 -9.14
CA GLU A 434 18.77 -4.46 -10.02
C GLU A 434 20.10 -4.73 -9.31
N GLN A 435 20.53 -3.84 -8.41
CA GLN A 435 21.66 -4.09 -7.51
C GLN A 435 21.41 -5.30 -6.60
N VAL A 436 20.25 -5.39 -5.94
CA VAL A 436 19.89 -6.54 -5.09
C VAL A 436 19.77 -7.83 -5.89
N LEU A 437 19.18 -7.79 -7.09
CA LEU A 437 19.09 -8.97 -7.97
C LEU A 437 20.46 -9.43 -8.47
N HIS A 438 21.38 -8.52 -8.78
CA HIS A 438 22.78 -8.85 -9.09
C HIS A 438 23.49 -9.50 -7.90
N ILE A 439 23.36 -8.92 -6.70
CA ILE A 439 23.90 -9.51 -5.46
C ILE A 439 23.42 -10.96 -5.28
N ILE A 440 22.11 -11.22 -5.43
CA ILE A 440 21.53 -12.58 -5.31
C ILE A 440 22.09 -13.55 -6.38
N LYS A 441 22.37 -13.04 -7.59
CA LYS A 441 22.89 -13.84 -8.71
C LYS A 441 24.38 -14.14 -8.60
N ASP A 442 25.16 -13.16 -8.15
CA ASP A 442 26.62 -13.10 -8.34
C ASP A 442 27.42 -13.30 -7.03
N GLU A 443 26.84 -13.10 -5.82
CA GLU A 443 27.52 -13.38 -4.52
C GLU A 443 27.44 -14.86 -4.07
N GLY A 444 26.67 -15.71 -4.77
CA GLY A 444 26.49 -17.11 -4.40
C GLY A 444 27.75 -17.96 -4.56
N ALA A 445 28.14 -18.72 -3.52
CA ALA A 445 29.25 -19.68 -3.58
C ALA A 445 29.04 -20.80 -4.63
N PHE A 446 27.79 -21.00 -5.06
CA PHE A 446 27.37 -21.83 -6.18
C PHE A 446 26.36 -21.05 -7.03
N SER A 447 26.07 -21.53 -8.25
CA SER A 447 25.12 -20.88 -9.16
C SER A 447 23.69 -20.82 -8.57
N THR A 448 23.33 -19.67 -7.98
CA THR A 448 22.04 -19.45 -7.30
C THR A 448 20.84 -19.83 -8.17
N MET A 449 20.88 -19.50 -9.47
CA MET A 449 19.82 -19.82 -10.43
C MET A 449 19.61 -21.33 -10.58
N HIS A 450 20.67 -22.14 -10.48
CA HIS A 450 20.56 -23.60 -10.55
C HIS A 450 20.07 -24.20 -9.23
N SER A 451 20.49 -23.65 -8.08
CA SER A 451 19.94 -24.05 -6.77
C SER A 451 18.45 -23.74 -6.66
N PHE A 452 18.01 -22.57 -7.14
CA PHE A 452 16.58 -22.22 -7.20
C PHE A 452 15.81 -23.07 -8.21
N LEU A 453 16.37 -23.41 -9.38
CA LEU A 453 15.74 -24.35 -10.32
C LEU A 453 15.58 -25.75 -9.70
N SER A 454 16.60 -26.27 -9.03
CA SER A 454 16.54 -27.58 -8.36
C SER A 454 15.51 -27.58 -7.23
N TYR A 455 15.36 -26.48 -6.50
CA TYR A 455 14.34 -26.35 -5.46
C TYR A 455 12.93 -26.18 -6.05
N LEU A 456 12.79 -25.41 -7.14
CA LEU A 456 11.53 -25.21 -7.87
C LEU A 456 10.90 -26.53 -8.32
N GLN A 457 11.73 -27.48 -8.77
CA GLN A 457 11.31 -28.83 -9.18
C GLN A 457 10.87 -29.73 -8.01
N THR A 458 11.19 -29.36 -6.76
CA THR A 458 10.79 -30.08 -5.53
C THR A 458 9.77 -29.33 -4.67
N ALA A 459 9.51 -28.06 -4.96
CA ALA A 459 8.69 -27.17 -4.14
C ALA A 459 7.19 -27.54 -4.17
N LEU A 460 6.47 -27.22 -3.09
CA LEU A 460 5.02 -27.44 -3.03
C LEU A 460 4.28 -26.53 -4.02
N GLN A 461 3.09 -26.97 -4.44
CA GLN A 461 2.29 -26.29 -5.48
C GLN A 461 2.06 -24.79 -5.19
N GLU A 462 1.88 -24.43 -3.92
CA GLU A 462 1.66 -23.05 -3.43
C GLU A 462 2.96 -22.23 -3.31
N GLN A 463 4.10 -22.90 -3.11
CA GLN A 463 5.42 -22.28 -2.99
C GLN A 463 6.01 -21.98 -4.37
N SER A 464 5.78 -22.88 -5.33
CA SER A 464 6.36 -22.86 -6.68
C SER A 464 6.20 -21.53 -7.45
N PRO A 465 5.11 -20.74 -7.36
CA PRO A 465 4.99 -19.48 -8.10
C PRO A 465 6.00 -18.42 -7.63
N VAL A 466 6.25 -18.33 -6.32
CA VAL A 466 7.17 -17.35 -5.73
C VAL A 466 8.62 -17.65 -6.13
N VAL A 467 8.97 -18.95 -6.13
CA VAL A 467 10.29 -19.44 -6.56
C VAL A 467 10.49 -19.18 -8.07
N ALA A 468 9.48 -19.50 -8.89
CA ALA A 468 9.51 -19.24 -10.33
C ALA A 468 9.64 -17.74 -10.65
N GLY A 469 8.89 -16.89 -9.94
CA GLY A 469 8.97 -15.44 -10.08
C GLY A 469 10.38 -14.89 -9.84
N LEU A 470 11.02 -15.28 -8.72
CA LEU A 470 12.38 -14.85 -8.41
C LEU A 470 13.40 -15.38 -9.43
N LEU A 471 13.29 -16.64 -9.84
CA LEU A 471 14.17 -17.25 -10.85
C LEU A 471 14.10 -16.51 -12.20
N LEU A 472 12.88 -16.16 -12.63
CA LEU A 472 12.63 -15.41 -13.87
C LEU A 472 13.21 -13.98 -13.80
N GLN A 473 13.13 -13.31 -12.64
CA GLN A 473 13.77 -12.00 -12.43
C GLN A 473 15.30 -12.08 -12.54
N LEU A 474 15.91 -13.14 -12.03
CA LEU A 474 17.37 -13.35 -12.06
C LEU A 474 17.89 -13.69 -13.47
N ASP A 475 17.14 -14.46 -14.27
CA ASP A 475 17.46 -14.72 -15.68
C ASP A 475 17.49 -13.41 -16.49
N LEU A 476 16.42 -12.61 -16.37
CA LEU A 476 16.16 -11.40 -17.18
C LEU A 476 17.01 -10.16 -16.85
N LEU A 477 17.95 -10.26 -15.90
CA LEU A 477 19.07 -9.30 -15.79
C LEU A 477 19.94 -9.28 -17.06
N VAL A 478 20.03 -10.42 -17.77
CA VAL A 478 20.76 -10.53 -19.05
C VAL A 478 19.76 -10.40 -20.20
N GLU A 479 20.18 -9.82 -21.32
CA GLU A 479 19.29 -9.63 -22.49
C GLU A 479 18.61 -10.94 -22.94
N PRO A 480 17.27 -10.97 -23.11
CA PRO A 480 16.51 -12.21 -23.35
C PRO A 480 16.72 -12.85 -24.73
N ARG A 481 17.71 -12.41 -25.52
CA ARG A 481 17.97 -12.81 -26.92
C ARG A 481 18.35 -14.29 -27.11
N LYS A 482 18.49 -15.06 -26.04
CA LYS A 482 18.72 -16.52 -26.05
C LYS A 482 17.65 -17.20 -25.19
N MET A 483 17.24 -18.38 -25.63
CA MET A 483 16.39 -19.32 -24.89
C MET A 483 17.14 -19.80 -23.64
N SER A 484 16.44 -19.91 -22.50
CA SER A 484 17.04 -20.19 -21.20
C SER A 484 16.18 -21.18 -20.42
N ILE A 485 16.76 -22.29 -19.96
CA ILE A 485 16.03 -23.35 -19.24
C ILE A 485 15.37 -22.79 -17.97
N TYR A 486 16.03 -21.84 -17.30
CA TYR A 486 15.51 -21.14 -16.12
C TYR A 486 14.25 -20.31 -16.41
N ARG A 487 14.11 -19.81 -17.64
CA ARG A 487 13.00 -18.97 -18.08
C ARG A 487 11.79 -19.80 -18.47
N GLU A 488 11.99 -20.81 -19.32
CA GLU A 488 10.87 -21.63 -19.81
C GLU A 488 10.21 -22.37 -18.63
N GLU A 489 10.99 -23.08 -17.80
CA GLU A 489 10.46 -23.80 -16.62
C GLU A 489 9.71 -22.88 -15.63
N ALA A 490 10.22 -21.66 -15.40
CA ALA A 490 9.58 -20.69 -14.52
C ALA A 490 8.24 -20.18 -15.08
N ILE A 491 8.16 -19.91 -16.39
CA ILE A 491 6.93 -19.45 -17.03
C ILE A 491 5.93 -20.61 -17.15
N ASP A 492 6.37 -21.82 -17.49
CA ASP A 492 5.53 -23.03 -17.50
C ASP A 492 4.91 -23.31 -16.13
N ILE A 493 5.67 -23.18 -15.04
CA ILE A 493 5.14 -23.39 -13.70
C ILE A 493 4.12 -22.30 -13.33
N LEU A 494 4.34 -21.04 -13.68
CA LEU A 494 3.35 -19.96 -13.48
C LEU A 494 2.06 -20.22 -14.28
N ILE A 495 2.17 -20.63 -15.54
CA ILE A 495 1.05 -20.99 -16.42
C ILE A 495 0.30 -22.24 -15.89
N SER A 496 1.03 -23.25 -15.42
CA SER A 496 0.50 -24.49 -14.83
C SER A 496 -0.26 -24.21 -13.54
N CYS A 497 0.28 -23.36 -12.66
CA CYS A 497 -0.39 -22.92 -11.44
C CYS A 497 -1.68 -22.14 -11.75
N LEU A 498 -1.67 -21.19 -12.70
CA LEU A 498 -2.88 -20.47 -13.11
C LEU A 498 -3.97 -21.39 -13.68
N ARG A 499 -3.60 -22.41 -14.48
CA ARG A 499 -4.56 -23.37 -15.06
C ARG A 499 -5.18 -24.33 -14.03
N LYS A 500 -4.55 -24.56 -12.87
CA LYS A 500 -5.00 -25.51 -11.83
C LYS A 500 -6.06 -24.91 -10.90
N SER A 501 -7.32 -24.95 -11.35
CA SER A 501 -8.50 -24.49 -10.58
C SER A 501 -8.76 -25.24 -9.26
N GLU A 502 -8.10 -26.38 -9.04
CA GLU A 502 -8.17 -27.16 -7.79
C GLU A 502 -7.42 -26.50 -6.62
N PHE A 503 -6.48 -25.58 -6.89
CA PHE A 503 -5.62 -24.95 -5.87
C PHE A 503 -5.69 -23.41 -5.93
N PRO A 504 -6.77 -22.78 -5.42
CA PRO A 504 -6.96 -21.33 -5.49
C PRO A 504 -5.81 -20.50 -4.90
N ALA A 505 -5.17 -20.96 -3.83
CA ALA A 505 -4.02 -20.29 -3.23
C ALA A 505 -2.82 -20.23 -4.20
N ALA A 506 -2.52 -21.33 -4.91
CA ALA A 506 -1.48 -21.37 -5.93
C ALA A 506 -1.84 -20.52 -7.17
N GLN A 507 -3.12 -20.46 -7.55
CA GLN A 507 -3.58 -19.56 -8.62
C GLN A 507 -3.38 -18.08 -8.23
N ILE A 508 -3.78 -17.68 -7.02
CA ILE A 508 -3.61 -16.31 -6.52
C ILE A 508 -2.12 -15.96 -6.45
N ALA A 509 -1.29 -16.82 -5.84
CA ALA A 509 0.15 -16.62 -5.76
C ALA A 509 0.82 -16.48 -7.15
N ALA A 510 0.36 -17.23 -8.16
CA ALA A 510 0.85 -17.07 -9.54
C ALA A 510 0.40 -15.76 -10.19
N ALA A 511 -0.86 -15.34 -10.01
CA ALA A 511 -1.38 -14.09 -10.54
C ALA A 511 -0.72 -12.86 -9.90
N ASP A 512 -0.54 -12.87 -8.57
CA ASP A 512 0.16 -11.83 -7.83
C ASP A 512 1.66 -11.80 -8.16
N THR A 513 2.28 -12.96 -8.39
CA THR A 513 3.65 -13.03 -8.89
C THR A 513 3.75 -12.33 -10.24
N ILE A 514 2.90 -12.68 -11.22
CA ILE A 514 2.91 -12.05 -12.56
C ILE A 514 2.65 -10.54 -12.48
N MET A 515 1.73 -10.08 -11.62
CA MET A 515 1.51 -8.66 -11.37
C MET A 515 2.74 -7.97 -10.74
N SER A 516 3.49 -8.66 -9.88
CA SER A 516 4.72 -8.14 -9.27
C SER A 516 5.91 -8.09 -10.26
N LEU A 517 5.94 -8.96 -11.28
CA LEU A 517 7.00 -8.98 -12.30
C LEU A 517 7.09 -7.67 -13.09
N GLN A 518 6.01 -6.89 -13.17
CA GLN A 518 6.00 -5.52 -13.71
C GLN A 518 7.05 -4.60 -13.04
N GLY A 519 7.43 -4.88 -11.78
CA GLY A 519 8.60 -4.27 -11.14
C GLY A 519 8.45 -2.82 -10.67
N ARG A 520 7.23 -2.26 -10.66
CA ARG A 520 6.91 -0.94 -10.08
C ARG A 520 6.21 -1.11 -8.73
N PHE A 521 6.81 -0.62 -7.65
CA PHE A 521 6.28 -0.75 -6.28
C PHE A 521 6.21 0.59 -5.53
N THR A 522 5.28 0.69 -4.56
CA THR A 522 5.24 1.79 -3.60
C THR A 522 6.44 1.75 -2.64
N ALA A 523 6.65 2.81 -1.86
CA ALA A 523 7.51 2.79 -0.68
C ALA A 523 7.08 1.78 0.41
N SER A 524 5.93 1.13 0.25
CA SER A 524 5.42 0.03 1.09
C SER A 524 5.44 -1.34 0.40
N GLY A 525 6.03 -1.46 -0.79
CA GLY A 525 6.16 -2.72 -1.55
C GLY A 525 4.89 -3.21 -2.24
N LYS A 526 3.81 -2.42 -2.27
CA LYS A 526 2.58 -2.75 -3.00
C LYS A 526 2.77 -2.45 -4.49
N SER A 527 2.29 -3.34 -5.36
CA SER A 527 2.43 -3.20 -6.81
C SER A 527 1.66 -1.98 -7.34
N LEU A 528 2.37 -1.08 -8.02
CA LEU A 528 1.79 0.14 -8.63
C LEU A 528 1.08 -0.13 -9.97
N GLY A 529 1.09 -1.37 -10.48
CA GLY A 529 0.62 -1.73 -11.83
C GLY A 529 -0.77 -1.17 -12.19
N ARG A 530 -1.80 -1.42 -11.36
CA ARG A 530 -3.16 -0.86 -11.58
C ARG A 530 -3.14 0.67 -11.67
N ALA A 531 -2.46 1.34 -10.74
CA ALA A 531 -2.38 2.80 -10.70
C ALA A 531 -1.58 3.39 -11.88
N PHE A 532 -0.56 2.68 -12.37
CA PHE A 532 0.21 3.05 -13.55
C PHE A 532 -0.59 2.88 -14.85
N LEU A 533 -1.32 1.77 -15.01
CA LEU A 533 -2.24 1.60 -16.16
C LEU A 533 -3.34 2.67 -16.16
N LEU A 534 -3.86 3.07 -14.98
CA LEU A 534 -4.78 4.19 -14.84
C LEU A 534 -4.13 5.56 -15.16
N LYS A 535 -2.83 5.76 -14.90
CA LYS A 535 -2.05 6.91 -15.39
C LYS A 535 -2.02 6.91 -16.93
N CYS A 536 -1.68 5.78 -17.56
CA CYS A 536 -1.65 5.64 -19.03
C CYS A 536 -3.04 5.83 -19.68
N ALA A 537 -4.12 5.49 -18.96
CA ALA A 537 -5.49 5.66 -19.41
C ALA A 537 -6.14 7.02 -19.01
N GLY A 538 -5.31 8.01 -18.63
CA GLY A 538 -5.74 9.40 -18.34
C GLY A 538 -6.31 9.64 -16.93
N LEU A 539 -6.61 8.60 -16.16
CA LEU A 539 -7.13 8.69 -14.77
C LEU A 539 -6.02 8.94 -13.73
N GLY A 540 -5.01 9.75 -14.07
CA GLY A 540 -3.87 10.09 -13.23
C GLY A 540 -4.17 10.89 -11.94
N LYS A 541 -5.43 10.92 -11.46
CA LYS A 541 -5.77 11.42 -10.10
C LYS A 541 -5.38 10.40 -9.03
N SER A 542 -5.72 9.12 -9.22
CA SER A 542 -5.41 8.04 -8.26
C SER A 542 -3.90 7.90 -8.04
N TYR A 543 -3.14 7.75 -9.14
CA TYR A 543 -1.67 7.72 -9.13
C TYR A 543 -1.03 8.95 -8.46
N ARG A 544 -1.48 10.18 -8.77
CA ARG A 544 -0.94 11.40 -8.14
C ARG A 544 -1.29 11.52 -6.65
N ASN A 545 -2.39 10.94 -6.18
CA ASN A 545 -2.72 10.91 -4.76
C ASN A 545 -1.82 9.93 -3.99
N LEU A 546 -1.62 8.71 -4.52
CA LEU A 546 -0.63 7.75 -4.00
C LEU A 546 0.76 8.37 -3.89
N MET A 547 1.29 8.91 -5.00
CA MET A 547 2.62 9.53 -5.02
C MET A 547 2.73 10.74 -4.07
N ARG A 548 1.64 11.48 -3.81
CA ARG A 548 1.62 12.59 -2.83
C ARG A 548 1.59 12.11 -1.38
N MET A 549 0.92 10.99 -1.08
CA MET A 549 0.93 10.39 0.25
C MET A 549 2.33 9.83 0.60
N GLU A 550 3.08 9.37 -0.41
CA GLU A 550 4.47 8.90 -0.24
C GLU A 550 5.50 10.05 -0.22
N GLN A 551 5.27 11.15 -0.95
CA GLN A 551 6.20 12.30 -1.03
C GLN A 551 6.17 13.26 0.16
N LEU A 552 5.45 12.93 1.24
CA LEU A 552 5.31 13.77 2.45
C LEU A 552 6.60 13.88 3.31
N GLY A 553 7.77 13.52 2.76
CA GLY A 553 9.01 13.33 3.51
C GLY A 553 10.33 13.56 2.76
N LYS A 554 10.36 14.34 1.66
CA LYS A 554 11.58 14.94 1.07
C LYS A 554 11.25 16.01 0.02
N LEU A 555 12.13 17.00 -0.15
CA LEU A 555 11.98 18.09 -1.12
C LEU A 555 13.35 18.58 -1.60
N SER A 556 13.42 19.02 -2.86
CA SER A 556 14.62 19.40 -3.64
C SER A 556 15.55 18.24 -4.07
N GLY A 557 15.95 18.25 -5.36
CA GLY A 557 16.88 17.30 -5.99
C GLY A 557 16.31 16.49 -7.17
N GLU A 558 15.08 16.00 -7.06
CA GLU A 558 14.68 14.72 -7.67
C GLU A 558 14.32 14.69 -9.18
N ILE A 559 14.46 15.77 -9.97
CA ILE A 559 13.92 15.77 -11.36
C ILE A 559 14.70 14.81 -12.29
N GLU A 560 16.02 14.79 -12.18
CA GLU A 560 16.89 13.99 -13.06
C GLU A 560 16.87 12.50 -12.63
N GLU A 561 17.02 12.23 -11.33
CA GLU A 561 16.85 10.87 -10.76
C GLU A 561 15.51 10.23 -11.14
N LYS A 562 14.40 10.99 -11.10
CA LYS A 562 13.07 10.47 -11.48
C LYS A 562 12.96 10.10 -12.95
N LEU A 563 13.68 10.79 -13.83
CA LEU A 563 13.70 10.48 -15.26
C LEU A 563 14.56 9.25 -15.57
N GLU A 564 15.61 8.99 -14.80
CA GLU A 564 16.41 7.76 -14.93
C GLU A 564 15.68 6.54 -14.37
N GLU A 565 15.04 6.65 -13.20
CA GLU A 565 14.21 5.59 -12.61
C GLU A 565 12.99 5.25 -13.50
N GLU A 566 12.33 6.25 -14.11
CA GLU A 566 11.19 5.97 -15.00
C GLU A 566 11.62 5.25 -16.30
N LYS A 567 12.80 5.58 -16.86
CA LYS A 567 13.40 4.84 -18.00
C LYS A 567 13.78 3.41 -17.61
N ALA A 568 14.43 3.21 -16.47
CA ALA A 568 14.83 1.88 -16.00
C ALA A 568 13.61 0.98 -15.80
N ALA A 569 12.52 1.51 -15.24
CA ALA A 569 11.26 0.80 -15.11
C ALA A 569 10.62 0.47 -16.48
N GLU A 570 10.62 1.39 -17.45
CA GLU A 570 10.12 1.12 -18.81
C GLU A 570 10.95 0.07 -19.57
N GLU A 571 12.28 0.05 -19.38
CA GLU A 571 13.15 -0.96 -19.97
C GLU A 571 12.90 -2.34 -19.35
N TRP A 572 12.75 -2.40 -18.01
CA TRP A 572 12.39 -3.62 -17.30
C TRP A 572 11.02 -4.17 -17.72
N GLU A 573 9.98 -3.33 -17.72
CA GLU A 573 8.63 -3.71 -18.17
C GLU A 573 8.67 -4.28 -19.59
N ARG A 574 9.49 -3.70 -20.48
CA ARG A 574 9.68 -4.20 -21.85
C ARG A 574 10.39 -5.55 -21.90
N LYS A 575 11.48 -5.75 -21.15
CA LYS A 575 12.20 -7.04 -21.07
C LYS A 575 11.29 -8.14 -20.53
N MET A 576 10.60 -7.86 -19.43
CA MET A 576 9.71 -8.80 -18.74
C MET A 576 8.48 -9.15 -19.58
N ALA A 577 7.77 -8.15 -20.12
CA ALA A 577 6.61 -8.41 -20.97
C ALA A 577 7.01 -9.17 -22.24
N PHE A 578 8.16 -8.86 -22.87
CA PHE A 578 8.63 -9.61 -24.02
C PHE A 578 8.90 -11.09 -23.69
N ALA A 579 9.52 -11.38 -22.54
CA ALA A 579 9.78 -12.75 -22.10
C ALA A 579 8.49 -13.53 -21.84
N LEU A 580 7.58 -12.97 -21.04
CA LEU A 580 6.29 -13.59 -20.69
C LEU A 580 5.39 -13.83 -21.91
N VAL A 581 5.39 -12.90 -22.87
CA VAL A 581 4.53 -12.96 -24.06
C VAL A 581 5.09 -13.87 -25.14
N SER A 582 6.42 -13.96 -25.29
CA SER A 582 7.05 -14.79 -26.33
C SER A 582 7.00 -16.29 -26.02
N HIS A 583 6.87 -16.67 -24.74
CA HIS A 583 6.83 -18.05 -24.29
C HIS A 583 5.68 -18.84 -24.93
N GLU A 584 6.01 -19.95 -25.58
CA GLU A 584 5.08 -20.81 -26.35
C GLU A 584 4.02 -20.04 -27.17
N PHE A 585 4.42 -18.96 -27.85
CA PHE A 585 3.53 -18.11 -28.66
C PHE A 585 2.36 -17.47 -27.88
N GLY A 586 2.53 -17.24 -26.57
CA GLY A 586 1.62 -16.45 -25.74
C GLY A 586 0.60 -17.25 -24.93
N LEU A 587 0.88 -18.51 -24.56
CA LEU A 587 -0.02 -19.33 -23.72
C LEU A 587 -0.43 -18.67 -22.40
N ILE A 588 0.37 -17.72 -21.88
CA ILE A 588 0.03 -16.92 -20.71
C ILE A 588 -1.33 -16.18 -20.86
N PHE A 589 -1.71 -15.78 -22.09
CA PHE A 589 -3.01 -15.14 -22.33
C PHE A 589 -4.19 -16.09 -22.17
N GLU A 590 -4.02 -17.39 -22.42
CA GLU A 590 -5.05 -18.40 -22.15
C GLU A 590 -5.18 -18.64 -20.64
N ALA A 591 -4.06 -18.79 -19.93
CA ALA A 591 -4.04 -18.99 -18.48
C ALA A 591 -4.67 -17.79 -17.73
N LEU A 592 -4.35 -16.56 -18.14
CA LEU A 592 -4.99 -15.34 -17.63
C LEU A 592 -6.47 -15.25 -18.02
N ALA A 593 -6.87 -15.73 -19.21
CA ALA A 593 -8.27 -15.79 -19.61
C ALA A 593 -9.10 -16.80 -18.77
N GLU A 594 -8.48 -17.85 -18.22
CA GLU A 594 -9.11 -18.75 -17.27
C GLU A 594 -9.20 -18.11 -15.87
N GLY A 595 -8.14 -17.46 -15.39
CA GLY A 595 -8.18 -16.69 -14.14
C GLY A 595 -9.28 -15.62 -14.14
N LEU A 596 -9.50 -14.96 -15.28
CA LEU A 596 -10.61 -14.02 -15.52
C LEU A 596 -12.02 -14.65 -15.49
N LYS A 597 -12.17 -15.97 -15.38
CA LYS A 597 -13.45 -16.68 -15.15
C LYS A 597 -13.68 -17.03 -13.67
N SER A 598 -12.68 -16.84 -12.82
CA SER A 598 -12.74 -17.22 -11.41
C SER A 598 -13.80 -16.43 -10.61
N ARG A 599 -14.22 -17.02 -9.48
CA ARG A 599 -15.12 -16.40 -8.50
C ARG A 599 -14.35 -15.66 -7.40
N TYR A 600 -13.04 -15.89 -7.26
CA TYR A 600 -12.19 -15.21 -6.28
C TYR A 600 -11.83 -13.82 -6.80
N ALA A 601 -12.24 -12.78 -6.06
CA ALA A 601 -12.06 -11.38 -6.49
C ALA A 601 -10.58 -10.97 -6.61
N GLU A 602 -9.73 -11.50 -5.73
CA GLU A 602 -8.27 -11.30 -5.74
C GLU A 602 -7.66 -11.85 -7.03
N LEU A 603 -7.90 -13.13 -7.33
CA LEU A 603 -7.44 -13.79 -8.56
C LEU A 603 -7.96 -13.08 -9.82
N PHE A 604 -9.24 -12.69 -9.84
CA PHE A 604 -9.82 -11.92 -10.94
C PHE A 604 -9.10 -10.57 -11.13
N SER A 605 -8.87 -9.83 -10.05
CA SER A 605 -8.19 -8.52 -10.08
C SER A 605 -6.73 -8.63 -10.55
N ALA A 606 -5.96 -9.55 -9.97
CA ALA A 606 -4.57 -9.78 -10.34
C ALA A 606 -4.42 -10.25 -11.79
N CYS A 607 -5.29 -11.16 -12.26
CA CYS A 607 -5.33 -11.58 -13.66
C CYS A 607 -5.77 -10.45 -14.61
N PHE A 608 -6.73 -9.61 -14.20
CA PHE A 608 -7.22 -8.48 -14.99
C PHE A 608 -6.16 -7.39 -15.16
N VAL A 609 -5.47 -7.01 -14.09
CA VAL A 609 -4.35 -6.06 -14.14
C VAL A 609 -3.21 -6.63 -14.99
N SER A 610 -2.82 -7.89 -14.77
CA SER A 610 -1.76 -8.56 -15.54
C SER A 610 -2.09 -8.67 -17.03
N ALA A 611 -3.30 -9.10 -17.38
CA ALA A 611 -3.75 -9.18 -18.77
C ALA A 611 -3.81 -7.80 -19.44
N THR A 612 -4.27 -6.77 -18.72
CA THR A 612 -4.31 -5.38 -19.24
C THR A 612 -2.90 -4.84 -19.48
N TRP A 613 -1.95 -5.12 -18.57
CA TRP A 613 -0.54 -4.75 -18.74
C TRP A 613 0.09 -5.43 -19.95
N LEU A 614 0.01 -6.76 -20.06
CA LEU A 614 0.62 -7.49 -21.18
C LEU A 614 0.00 -7.11 -22.53
N VAL A 615 -1.33 -6.92 -22.59
CA VAL A 615 -2.01 -6.44 -23.81
C VAL A 615 -1.63 -4.99 -24.16
N HIS A 616 -1.43 -4.11 -23.17
CA HIS A 616 -0.90 -2.77 -23.43
C HIS A 616 0.52 -2.82 -23.98
N MET A 617 1.39 -3.66 -23.42
CA MET A 617 2.78 -3.81 -23.87
C MET A 617 2.90 -4.37 -25.31
N LEU A 618 1.93 -5.14 -25.81
CA LEU A 618 1.86 -5.56 -27.21
C LEU A 618 1.84 -4.39 -28.20
N SER A 619 1.44 -3.18 -27.79
CA SER A 619 1.51 -1.97 -28.62
C SER A 619 2.91 -1.34 -28.72
N VAL A 620 3.79 -1.65 -27.76
CA VAL A 620 5.18 -1.14 -27.65
C VAL A 620 6.22 -2.16 -28.16
N LEU A 621 5.89 -3.45 -28.05
CA LEU A 621 6.72 -4.56 -28.52
C LEU A 621 6.65 -4.73 -30.06
N PRO A 622 7.72 -5.28 -30.69
CA PRO A 622 7.72 -5.58 -32.12
C PRO A 622 6.67 -6.62 -32.48
N ASP A 623 6.10 -6.54 -33.69
CA ASP A 623 5.12 -7.54 -34.12
C ASP A 623 5.79 -8.89 -34.41
N THR A 624 5.24 -9.92 -33.78
CA THR A 624 5.68 -11.32 -33.80
C THR A 624 4.49 -12.25 -34.09
N GLY A 625 3.32 -11.71 -34.45
CA GLY A 625 2.08 -12.45 -34.64
C GLY A 625 1.31 -12.76 -33.33
N ILE A 626 1.95 -12.63 -32.18
CA ILE A 626 1.38 -12.95 -30.85
C ILE A 626 0.17 -12.05 -30.51
N ARG A 627 0.05 -10.89 -31.15
CA ARG A 627 -1.15 -10.03 -31.11
C ARG A 627 -2.43 -10.80 -31.47
N GLY A 628 -2.35 -11.74 -32.42
CA GLY A 628 -3.47 -12.62 -32.79
C GLY A 628 -3.86 -13.61 -31.68
N ALA A 629 -2.88 -14.19 -30.98
CA ALA A 629 -3.14 -15.09 -29.85
C ALA A 629 -3.84 -14.34 -28.70
N ALA A 630 -3.32 -13.16 -28.32
CA ALA A 630 -3.95 -12.29 -27.33
C ALA A 630 -5.39 -11.89 -27.72
N ARG A 631 -5.63 -11.61 -29.01
CA ARG A 631 -6.95 -11.27 -29.55
C ARG A 631 -7.95 -12.42 -29.36
N VAL A 632 -7.57 -13.63 -29.74
CA VAL A 632 -8.43 -14.83 -29.64
C VAL A 632 -8.79 -15.14 -28.18
N CYS A 633 -7.82 -15.08 -27.26
CA CYS A 633 -8.03 -15.41 -25.84
C CYS A 633 -8.81 -14.32 -25.07
N LEU A 634 -8.47 -13.04 -25.25
CA LEU A 634 -8.87 -11.97 -24.31
C LEU A 634 -9.88 -10.96 -24.86
N LEU A 635 -10.00 -10.74 -26.17
CA LEU A 635 -10.81 -9.63 -26.73
C LEU A 635 -12.27 -9.71 -26.26
N LYS A 636 -12.90 -10.88 -26.38
CA LYS A 636 -14.28 -11.12 -25.93
C LYS A 636 -14.44 -10.93 -24.41
N ARG A 637 -13.40 -11.24 -23.62
CA ARG A 637 -13.43 -11.08 -22.15
C ARG A 637 -13.37 -9.60 -21.76
N PHE A 638 -12.49 -8.81 -22.36
CA PHE A 638 -12.45 -7.35 -22.14
C PHE A 638 -13.74 -6.64 -22.58
N ILE A 639 -14.33 -7.03 -23.72
CA ILE A 639 -15.64 -6.49 -24.15
C ILE A 639 -16.74 -6.85 -23.14
N THR A 640 -16.69 -8.04 -22.53
CA THR A 640 -17.65 -8.44 -21.49
C THR A 640 -17.46 -7.60 -20.22
N ILE A 641 -16.22 -7.46 -19.73
CA ILE A 641 -15.89 -6.69 -18.52
C ILE A 641 -16.26 -5.22 -18.70
N PHE A 642 -15.95 -4.60 -19.84
CA PHE A 642 -16.33 -3.23 -20.18
C PHE A 642 -17.85 -2.99 -20.09
N LYS A 643 -18.67 -3.99 -20.45
CA LYS A 643 -20.13 -3.92 -20.36
C LYS A 643 -20.68 -4.15 -18.95
N SER A 644 -20.01 -4.94 -18.12
CA SER A 644 -20.51 -5.37 -16.80
C SER A 644 -19.90 -4.61 -15.61
N ALA A 645 -18.76 -3.95 -15.80
CA ALA A 645 -18.05 -3.23 -14.75
C ALA A 645 -18.88 -2.04 -14.24
N LYS A 646 -19.08 -1.98 -12.93
CA LYS A 646 -19.74 -0.86 -12.23
C LYS A 646 -18.75 0.26 -11.89
N GLU A 647 -17.47 -0.08 -11.77
CA GLU A 647 -16.41 0.88 -11.46
C GLU A 647 -15.81 1.47 -12.73
N THR A 648 -15.68 2.80 -12.76
CA THR A 648 -15.12 3.53 -13.90
C THR A 648 -13.65 3.22 -14.13
N GLU A 649 -12.90 2.83 -13.09
CA GLU A 649 -11.51 2.35 -13.24
C GLU A 649 -11.44 1.06 -14.09
N ASP A 650 -12.27 0.05 -13.80
CA ASP A 650 -12.26 -1.23 -14.53
C ASP A 650 -12.77 -1.07 -15.97
N GLN A 651 -13.74 -0.18 -16.20
CA GLN A 651 -14.15 0.21 -17.54
C GLN A 651 -12.99 0.86 -18.32
N VAL A 652 -12.24 1.77 -17.69
CA VAL A 652 -11.12 2.49 -18.33
C VAL A 652 -9.87 1.61 -18.50
N LEU A 653 -9.62 0.64 -17.62
CA LEU A 653 -8.59 -0.40 -17.80
C LEU A 653 -8.96 -1.34 -18.96
N SER A 654 -10.21 -1.78 -19.03
CA SER A 654 -10.71 -2.56 -20.17
C SER A 654 -10.56 -1.78 -21.48
N LEU A 655 -10.85 -0.47 -21.46
CA LEU A 655 -10.67 0.41 -22.61
C LEU A 655 -9.21 0.54 -23.07
N LEU A 656 -8.23 0.53 -22.15
CA LEU A 656 -6.79 0.54 -22.49
C LEU A 656 -6.38 -0.74 -23.23
N ALA A 657 -6.89 -1.90 -22.81
CA ALA A 657 -6.71 -3.16 -23.54
C ALA A 657 -7.38 -3.11 -24.92
N LEU A 658 -8.63 -2.61 -25.01
CA LEU A 658 -9.37 -2.49 -26.28
C LEU A 658 -8.70 -1.54 -27.28
N LYS A 659 -8.15 -0.40 -26.84
CA LYS A 659 -7.35 0.51 -27.67
C LYS A 659 -6.13 -0.20 -28.28
N SER A 660 -5.50 -1.10 -27.53
CA SER A 660 -4.33 -1.85 -27.98
C SER A 660 -4.70 -2.87 -29.08
N PHE A 661 -5.91 -3.45 -29.03
CA PHE A 661 -6.45 -4.28 -30.12
C PHE A 661 -6.95 -3.47 -31.33
N MET A 662 -7.40 -2.22 -31.16
CA MET A 662 -7.83 -1.37 -32.28
C MET A 662 -6.69 -0.99 -33.25
N ASN A 663 -5.44 -1.03 -32.78
CA ASN A 663 -4.26 -0.81 -33.62
C ASN A 663 -3.98 -1.98 -34.60
N ASP A 664 -4.66 -3.12 -34.44
CA ASP A 664 -4.63 -4.27 -35.35
C ASP A 664 -5.83 -4.23 -36.34
N PRO A 665 -5.61 -4.23 -37.66
CA PRO A 665 -6.69 -4.30 -38.67
C PRO A 665 -7.58 -5.56 -38.59
N GLU A 666 -7.16 -6.63 -37.92
CA GLU A 666 -8.03 -7.76 -37.58
C GLU A 666 -8.79 -7.52 -36.27
N GLY A 667 -8.12 -7.02 -35.24
CA GLY A 667 -8.71 -6.48 -34.01
C GLY A 667 -9.90 -5.57 -34.25
N LEU A 668 -9.75 -4.57 -35.13
CA LEU A 668 -10.81 -3.64 -35.48
C LEU A 668 -11.98 -4.33 -36.22
N ARG A 669 -11.70 -5.35 -37.04
CA ARG A 669 -12.74 -6.16 -37.71
C ARG A 669 -13.54 -6.99 -36.71
N ASP A 670 -12.89 -7.69 -35.77
CA ASP A 670 -13.57 -8.44 -34.72
C ASP A 670 -14.39 -7.49 -33.81
N LEU A 671 -13.87 -6.29 -33.51
CA LEU A 671 -14.54 -5.26 -32.70
C LEU A 671 -15.82 -4.71 -33.35
N SER A 672 -15.92 -4.69 -34.68
CA SER A 672 -17.06 -4.14 -35.42
C SER A 672 -18.40 -4.75 -35.00
N SER A 673 -18.40 -6.04 -34.64
CA SER A 673 -19.56 -6.79 -34.14
C SER A 673 -20.16 -6.24 -32.83
N HIS A 674 -19.35 -5.56 -32.01
CA HIS A 674 -19.73 -5.02 -30.70
C HIS A 674 -19.65 -3.48 -30.65
N MET A 675 -19.41 -2.83 -31.80
CA MET A 675 -19.20 -1.39 -31.94
C MET A 675 -20.30 -0.53 -31.29
N LYS A 676 -21.58 -0.94 -31.39
CA LYS A 676 -22.72 -0.20 -30.83
C LYS A 676 -22.66 -0.10 -29.31
N ASP A 677 -22.33 -1.20 -28.64
CA ASP A 677 -22.25 -1.26 -27.18
C ASP A 677 -21.02 -0.52 -26.66
N ILE A 678 -19.89 -0.66 -27.36
CA ILE A 678 -18.64 0.04 -27.06
C ILE A 678 -18.84 1.56 -27.20
N LYS A 679 -19.48 2.03 -28.28
CA LYS A 679 -19.85 3.44 -28.46
C LYS A 679 -20.81 3.95 -27.37
N LYS A 680 -21.67 3.11 -26.77
CA LYS A 680 -22.48 3.50 -25.60
C LYS A 680 -21.61 3.75 -24.36
N GLY A 681 -20.80 2.78 -23.94
CA GLY A 681 -19.93 2.95 -22.76
C GLY A 681 -18.91 4.09 -22.93
N LEU A 682 -18.40 4.31 -24.15
CA LEU A 682 -17.53 5.44 -24.46
C LEU A 682 -18.22 6.81 -24.29
N ARG A 683 -19.50 6.94 -24.64
CA ARG A 683 -20.28 8.18 -24.41
C ARG A 683 -20.47 8.46 -22.92
N GLU A 684 -20.69 7.43 -22.12
CA GLU A 684 -20.77 7.52 -20.65
C GLU A 684 -19.40 7.94 -20.05
N LEU A 685 -18.28 7.43 -20.60
CA LEU A 685 -16.91 7.75 -20.19
C LEU A 685 -16.31 9.05 -20.78
N LYS A 686 -16.94 9.70 -21.77
CA LYS A 686 -16.47 10.98 -22.37
C LYS A 686 -16.15 12.03 -21.30
N LYS A 687 -16.88 12.01 -20.18
CA LYS A 687 -16.77 12.98 -19.07
C LYS A 687 -15.66 12.65 -18.05
N SER A 688 -15.03 11.48 -18.10
CA SER A 688 -14.11 10.98 -17.06
C SER A 688 -12.71 10.62 -17.55
N SER A 689 -12.54 10.19 -18.81
CA SER A 689 -11.22 9.82 -19.36
C SER A 689 -10.97 10.42 -20.75
N THR A 690 -9.79 11.00 -20.94
CA THR A 690 -9.28 11.44 -22.25
C THR A 690 -9.08 10.28 -23.23
N LEU A 691 -8.82 9.07 -22.72
CA LEU A 691 -8.67 7.87 -23.54
C LEU A 691 -9.98 7.52 -24.28
N ALA A 692 -11.14 7.82 -23.69
CA ALA A 692 -12.44 7.61 -24.33
C ALA A 692 -12.63 8.53 -25.54
N LEU A 693 -12.14 9.78 -25.48
CA LEU A 693 -12.16 10.71 -26.62
C LEU A 693 -11.22 10.25 -27.74
N GLU A 694 -10.00 9.82 -27.42
CA GLU A 694 -9.06 9.27 -28.41
C GLU A 694 -9.61 8.02 -29.10
N VAL A 695 -10.17 7.09 -28.33
CA VAL A 695 -10.78 5.86 -28.87
C VAL A 695 -12.01 6.18 -29.71
N LEU A 696 -12.88 7.11 -29.30
CA LEU A 696 -14.00 7.56 -30.13
C LEU A 696 -13.53 8.13 -31.48
N LYS A 697 -12.39 8.84 -31.51
CA LYS A 697 -11.82 9.41 -32.74
C LYS A 697 -11.26 8.33 -33.69
N VAL A 698 -10.51 7.36 -33.18
CA VAL A 698 -10.05 6.22 -33.99
C VAL A 698 -11.24 5.38 -34.51
N LEU A 699 -12.35 5.30 -33.75
CA LEU A 699 -13.59 4.64 -34.16
C LEU A 699 -14.54 5.50 -35.03
N SER A 700 -14.15 6.73 -35.37
CA SER A 700 -14.86 7.59 -36.34
C SER A 700 -14.08 7.75 -37.65
N GLU A 701 -12.75 7.82 -37.59
CA GLU A 701 -11.88 7.92 -38.79
C GLU A 701 -12.00 6.70 -39.74
N GLY A 702 -12.54 5.57 -39.26
CA GLY A 702 -12.79 4.35 -40.05
C GLY A 702 -14.14 4.24 -40.76
N HIS A 703 -15.01 5.27 -40.77
CA HIS A 703 -16.32 5.23 -41.44
C HIS A 703 -16.57 6.47 -42.32
N ASP A 704 -16.90 6.26 -43.59
CA ASP A 704 -17.11 7.32 -44.59
C ASP A 704 -18.43 8.12 -44.45
N SER A 705 -19.35 7.73 -43.55
CA SER A 705 -20.60 8.48 -43.31
C SER A 705 -20.41 9.67 -42.37
N SER A 706 -19.67 10.69 -42.82
CA SER A 706 -19.43 11.93 -42.03
C SER A 706 -20.68 12.74 -41.66
N ALA A 707 -21.85 12.38 -42.21
CA ALA A 707 -23.16 12.94 -41.88
C ALA A 707 -23.92 12.17 -40.78
N GLU A 708 -23.44 11.00 -40.34
CA GLU A 708 -23.98 10.27 -39.16
C GLU A 708 -23.15 10.53 -37.89
N LEU A 709 -22.10 11.35 -37.98
CA LEU A 709 -21.11 11.53 -36.92
C LEU A 709 -21.47 12.64 -35.92
N TRP A 710 -22.21 13.65 -36.38
CA TRP A 710 -22.53 14.86 -35.63
C TRP A 710 -24.04 14.96 -35.46
N ASN A 711 -24.53 14.97 -34.22
CA ASN A 711 -25.92 15.28 -33.94
C ASN A 711 -26.00 16.69 -33.31
N HIS A 712 -26.52 17.64 -34.08
CA HIS A 712 -26.76 19.01 -33.64
C HIS A 712 -28.21 19.18 -33.17
N GLU A 713 -28.48 18.81 -31.92
CA GLU A 713 -29.82 18.93 -31.32
C GLU A 713 -30.07 20.38 -30.84
N GLU A 714 -31.20 20.98 -31.23
CA GLU A 714 -31.63 22.29 -30.68
C GLU A 714 -32.04 22.09 -29.22
N LEU A 715 -31.10 22.29 -28.29
CA LEU A 715 -31.36 22.10 -26.86
C LEU A 715 -32.38 23.13 -26.35
N THR A 716 -32.25 24.39 -26.79
CA THR A 716 -33.00 25.51 -26.22
C THR A 716 -33.13 26.71 -27.17
N GLN A 717 -34.25 27.42 -27.02
CA GLN A 717 -34.44 28.78 -27.50
C GLN A 717 -34.90 29.67 -26.33
N ALA A 718 -34.39 30.90 -26.26
CA ALA A 718 -34.96 32.00 -25.49
C ALA A 718 -35.36 33.15 -26.44
N ASP A 719 -36.54 33.72 -26.24
CA ASP A 719 -37.00 34.91 -26.96
C ASP A 719 -36.76 36.15 -26.08
N CYS A 720 -36.04 37.13 -26.60
CA CYS A 720 -35.74 38.42 -25.94
C CYS A 720 -36.08 39.59 -26.87
N SER A 721 -37.03 39.42 -27.79
CA SER A 721 -37.47 40.43 -28.75
C SER A 721 -37.86 41.77 -28.11
N GLU A 722 -38.32 41.77 -26.84
CA GLU A 722 -38.59 42.99 -26.06
C GLU A 722 -37.36 43.89 -25.83
N ASN A 723 -36.14 43.32 -25.82
CA ASN A 723 -34.86 44.04 -25.72
C ASN A 723 -34.24 44.36 -27.10
N GLY A 724 -34.88 43.94 -28.19
CA GLY A 724 -34.44 44.13 -29.58
C GLY A 724 -33.29 43.21 -29.99
N GLU A 725 -32.46 43.65 -30.96
CA GLU A 725 -31.46 42.78 -31.61
C GLU A 725 -30.39 42.26 -30.63
N VAL A 726 -30.03 40.97 -30.71
CA VAL A 726 -28.87 40.41 -30.00
C VAL A 726 -27.61 40.72 -30.79
N LEU A 727 -26.84 41.71 -30.35
CA LEU A 727 -25.69 42.25 -31.09
C LEU A 727 -24.38 41.53 -30.75
N SER A 728 -24.27 40.95 -29.56
CA SER A 728 -23.09 40.21 -29.14
C SER A 728 -23.44 39.10 -28.16
N ILE A 729 -22.73 37.98 -28.24
CA ILE A 729 -22.88 36.83 -27.35
C ILE A 729 -21.52 36.22 -27.04
N THR A 730 -21.33 35.72 -25.82
CA THR A 730 -20.10 35.03 -25.40
C THR A 730 -20.43 33.99 -24.33
N CYS A 731 -19.70 32.87 -24.33
CA CYS A 731 -19.91 31.72 -23.46
C CYS A 731 -18.70 31.51 -22.56
N PHE A 732 -18.93 31.23 -21.28
CA PHE A 732 -17.86 31.05 -20.31
C PHE A 732 -18.33 30.38 -19.00
N LYS A 733 -17.64 29.32 -18.54
CA LYS A 733 -17.95 28.53 -17.32
C LYS A 733 -19.45 28.17 -17.22
N ASP A 734 -19.99 27.49 -18.24
CA ASP A 734 -21.41 27.13 -18.41
C ASP A 734 -22.41 28.31 -18.47
N ARG A 735 -21.96 29.57 -18.50
CA ARG A 735 -22.84 30.75 -18.64
C ARG A 735 -22.78 31.37 -20.02
N ILE A 736 -23.91 31.90 -20.44
CA ILE A 736 -24.08 32.66 -21.69
C ILE A 736 -24.33 34.11 -21.32
N PHE A 737 -23.57 35.02 -21.93
CA PHE A 737 -23.71 36.46 -21.78
C PHE A 737 -24.17 37.05 -23.11
N SER A 738 -25.34 37.69 -23.12
CA SER A 738 -25.95 38.28 -24.32
C SER A 738 -26.10 39.80 -24.17
N GLY A 739 -25.69 40.55 -25.19
CA GLY A 739 -25.75 42.02 -25.25
C GLY A 739 -26.77 42.50 -26.28
N HIS A 740 -27.69 43.34 -25.85
CA HIS A 740 -28.91 43.70 -26.57
C HIS A 740 -28.90 45.15 -27.07
N SER A 741 -29.73 45.44 -28.07
CA SER A 741 -29.81 46.75 -28.73
C SER A 741 -30.38 47.88 -27.84
N ASP A 742 -31.15 47.54 -26.81
CA ASP A 742 -31.76 48.46 -25.84
C ASP A 742 -30.80 48.96 -24.73
N GLY A 743 -29.58 48.41 -24.66
CA GLY A 743 -28.58 48.65 -23.62
C GLY A 743 -28.50 47.57 -22.54
N THR A 744 -29.28 46.50 -22.64
CA THR A 744 -29.34 45.42 -21.66
C THR A 744 -28.27 44.35 -21.89
N ILE A 745 -27.75 43.80 -20.79
CA ILE A 745 -26.96 42.56 -20.76
C ILE A 745 -27.76 41.52 -19.99
N LYS A 746 -27.93 40.31 -20.55
CA LYS A 746 -28.55 39.18 -19.85
C LYS A 746 -27.56 38.04 -19.64
N VAL A 747 -27.62 37.45 -18.45
CA VAL A 747 -26.78 36.33 -17.99
C VAL A 747 -27.65 35.08 -17.86
N TRP A 748 -27.28 34.01 -18.55
CA TRP A 748 -28.02 32.74 -18.55
C TRP A 748 -27.16 31.59 -18.06
N THR A 749 -27.81 30.59 -17.47
CA THR A 749 -27.24 29.27 -17.18
C THR A 749 -28.11 28.17 -17.81
N GLY A 750 -27.48 27.11 -18.30
CA GLY A 750 -28.21 26.01 -18.92
C GLY A 750 -27.33 24.80 -19.20
N ARG A 751 -27.70 23.65 -18.61
CA ARG A 751 -27.27 22.31 -19.04
C ARG A 751 -28.49 21.40 -19.06
N GLY A 752 -29.31 21.55 -20.09
CA GLY A 752 -30.60 20.87 -20.25
C GLY A 752 -31.48 21.56 -21.29
N SER A 753 -32.76 21.22 -21.33
CA SER A 753 -33.75 21.70 -22.32
C SER A 753 -34.39 23.05 -21.99
N ILE A 754 -33.84 23.83 -21.05
CA ILE A 754 -34.29 25.19 -20.70
C ILE A 754 -33.08 26.08 -20.41
N LEU A 755 -33.07 27.31 -20.95
CA LEU A 755 -32.15 28.38 -20.53
C LEU A 755 -32.77 29.13 -19.35
N HIS A 756 -32.08 29.15 -18.22
CA HIS A 756 -32.49 29.92 -17.05
C HIS A 756 -31.81 31.29 -17.06
N LEU A 757 -32.61 32.35 -17.13
CA LEU A 757 -32.14 33.72 -16.91
C LEU A 757 -31.75 33.87 -15.45
N ILE A 758 -30.46 34.13 -15.19
CA ILE A 758 -29.96 34.44 -13.84
C ILE A 758 -30.18 35.92 -13.54
N GLN A 759 -29.83 36.79 -14.50
CA GLN A 759 -29.71 38.22 -14.26
C GLN A 759 -29.97 39.02 -15.53
N GLU A 760 -30.66 40.15 -15.38
CA GLU A 760 -30.89 41.14 -16.45
C GLU A 760 -30.41 42.51 -15.96
N ILE A 761 -29.48 43.13 -16.69
CA ILE A 761 -28.76 44.33 -16.27
C ILE A 761 -28.86 45.39 -17.37
N ARG A 762 -29.58 46.48 -17.09
CA ARG A 762 -29.71 47.62 -18.01
C ARG A 762 -28.92 48.83 -17.52
N GLU A 763 -27.60 48.66 -17.47
CA GLU A 763 -26.66 49.67 -17.00
C GLU A 763 -26.15 50.59 -18.12
N HIS A 764 -26.03 50.08 -19.35
CA HIS A 764 -25.70 50.87 -20.54
C HIS A 764 -26.92 51.63 -21.05
N SER A 765 -26.72 52.85 -21.52
CA SER A 765 -27.83 53.70 -22.01
C SER A 765 -28.17 53.48 -23.48
N LYS A 766 -27.41 52.63 -24.19
CA LYS A 766 -27.59 52.24 -25.59
C LYS A 766 -27.02 50.84 -25.85
N ALA A 767 -27.47 50.23 -26.94
CA ALA A 767 -26.92 49.04 -27.61
C ALA A 767 -25.52 48.59 -27.14
N VAL A 768 -25.44 47.38 -26.58
CA VAL A 768 -24.20 46.71 -26.21
C VAL A 768 -23.70 45.94 -27.42
N THR A 769 -22.68 46.46 -28.09
CA THR A 769 -22.21 46.00 -29.41
C THR A 769 -21.20 44.86 -29.32
N SER A 770 -20.60 44.64 -28.15
CA SER A 770 -19.52 43.68 -27.98
C SER A 770 -19.39 43.25 -26.53
N LEU A 771 -19.27 41.94 -26.32
CA LEU A 771 -18.97 41.28 -25.03
C LEU A 771 -17.71 40.43 -25.19
N VAL A 772 -16.76 40.56 -24.26
CA VAL A 772 -15.46 39.87 -24.30
C VAL A 772 -15.08 39.36 -22.91
N VAL A 773 -14.75 38.08 -22.78
CA VAL A 773 -14.13 37.50 -21.57
C VAL A 773 -12.64 37.27 -21.83
N LEU A 774 -11.79 37.60 -20.85
CA LEU A 774 -10.35 37.36 -20.94
C LEU A 774 -9.98 35.92 -20.56
N HIS A 775 -8.84 35.43 -21.07
CA HIS A 775 -8.31 34.09 -20.77
C HIS A 775 -8.06 33.81 -19.27
N SER A 776 -7.95 34.85 -18.43
CA SER A 776 -7.91 34.71 -16.96
C SER A 776 -9.25 34.28 -16.35
N GLY A 777 -10.37 34.55 -17.03
CA GLY A 777 -11.66 33.94 -16.71
C GLY A 777 -12.43 34.54 -15.54
N ASP A 778 -12.07 35.74 -15.06
CA ASP A 778 -12.72 36.36 -13.89
C ASP A 778 -13.41 37.70 -14.21
N ARG A 779 -13.26 38.20 -15.45
CA ARG A 779 -13.83 39.48 -15.88
C ARG A 779 -14.46 39.40 -17.28
N LEU A 780 -15.65 39.95 -17.39
CA LEU A 780 -16.35 40.25 -18.64
C LEU A 780 -16.19 41.74 -18.96
N TYR A 781 -16.05 42.08 -20.24
CA TYR A 781 -15.94 43.45 -20.73
C TYR A 781 -17.06 43.71 -21.73
N SER A 782 -17.79 44.82 -21.56
CA SER A 782 -18.83 45.26 -22.50
C SER A 782 -18.44 46.57 -23.18
N GLY A 783 -18.77 46.70 -24.47
CA GLY A 783 -18.66 47.93 -25.26
C GLY A 783 -20.03 48.39 -25.75
N SER A 784 -20.29 49.70 -25.74
CA SER A 784 -21.59 50.26 -26.13
C SER A 784 -21.50 51.51 -27.01
N LEU A 785 -22.58 51.75 -27.76
CA LEU A 785 -22.83 53.03 -28.46
C LEU A 785 -23.06 54.22 -27.51
N ASP A 786 -23.17 53.99 -26.20
CA ASP A 786 -23.19 55.05 -25.18
C ASP A 786 -21.82 55.70 -24.93
N ARG A 787 -20.77 55.23 -25.62
CA ARG A 787 -19.36 55.65 -25.52
C ARG A 787 -18.63 55.15 -24.28
N THR A 788 -19.22 54.27 -23.48
CA THR A 788 -18.54 53.61 -22.37
C THR A 788 -18.11 52.19 -22.73
N ALA A 789 -17.01 51.75 -22.10
CA ALA A 789 -16.71 50.34 -21.92
C ALA A 789 -16.77 50.02 -20.42
N ARG A 790 -17.41 48.92 -20.03
CA ARG A 790 -17.56 48.51 -18.62
C ARG A 790 -16.86 47.19 -18.36
N VAL A 791 -16.36 47.05 -17.13
CA VAL A 791 -15.64 45.88 -16.64
C VAL A 791 -16.47 45.26 -15.52
N TRP A 792 -16.87 44.01 -15.73
CA TRP A 792 -17.75 43.25 -14.86
C TRP A 792 -16.95 42.16 -14.15
N SER A 793 -17.15 42.00 -12.84
CA SER A 793 -16.66 40.82 -12.11
C SER A 793 -17.60 39.65 -12.38
N ILE A 794 -17.05 38.46 -12.68
CA ILE A 794 -17.86 37.25 -12.84
C ILE A 794 -17.94 36.52 -11.50
N GLY A 795 -19.02 36.73 -10.75
CA GLY A 795 -19.27 36.08 -9.46
C GLY A 795 -19.78 34.64 -9.61
N ASN A 796 -20.06 33.96 -8.50
CA ASN A 796 -20.54 32.56 -8.50
C ASN A 796 -21.92 32.37 -9.15
N GLU A 797 -22.75 33.41 -9.20
CA GLU A 797 -24.10 33.39 -9.80
C GLU A 797 -24.30 34.65 -10.67
N GLU A 798 -24.27 35.82 -10.05
CA GLU A 798 -24.38 37.14 -10.72
C GLU A 798 -23.06 37.69 -11.29
N ILE A 799 -23.17 38.78 -12.06
CA ILE A 799 -22.09 39.71 -12.41
C ILE A 799 -22.39 41.12 -11.89
N HIS A 800 -21.34 41.89 -11.58
CA HIS A 800 -21.44 43.26 -11.06
C HIS A 800 -20.41 44.18 -11.71
N CYS A 801 -20.80 45.43 -12.01
CA CYS A 801 -19.90 46.41 -12.61
C CYS A 801 -18.85 46.90 -11.60
N VAL A 802 -17.57 46.78 -11.96
CA VAL A 802 -16.42 47.17 -11.12
C VAL A 802 -15.79 48.46 -11.62
N GLN A 803 -15.72 48.66 -12.93
CA GLN A 803 -15.05 49.82 -13.55
C GLN A 803 -15.81 50.28 -14.80
N VAL A 804 -15.95 51.59 -14.97
CA VAL A 804 -16.55 52.23 -16.15
C VAL A 804 -15.49 53.15 -16.79
N HIS A 805 -15.26 52.99 -18.09
CA HIS A 805 -14.30 53.79 -18.85
C HIS A 805 -15.01 54.59 -19.94
N ASP A 806 -14.81 55.91 -19.96
CA ASP A 806 -15.24 56.78 -21.06
C ASP A 806 -14.28 56.65 -22.25
N MET A 807 -14.77 56.06 -23.34
CA MET A 807 -14.03 55.83 -24.58
C MET A 807 -14.10 57.04 -25.53
N LYS A 808 -14.90 58.06 -25.20
CA LYS A 808 -15.17 59.33 -25.92
C LYS A 808 -15.85 59.19 -27.29
N ASP A 809 -15.73 58.04 -27.94
CA ASP A 809 -16.41 57.65 -29.17
C ASP A 809 -17.29 56.41 -28.96
N GLN A 810 -18.25 56.20 -29.88
CA GLN A 810 -19.08 55.00 -29.87
C GLN A 810 -18.22 53.74 -30.11
N VAL A 811 -18.45 52.69 -29.33
CA VAL A 811 -17.79 51.40 -29.52
C VAL A 811 -18.66 50.54 -30.43
N HIS A 812 -18.21 50.25 -31.65
CA HIS A 812 -18.92 49.35 -32.58
C HIS A 812 -18.47 47.88 -32.49
N ASN A 813 -17.24 47.65 -32.01
CA ASN A 813 -16.66 46.34 -31.76
C ASN A 813 -15.49 46.55 -30.78
N LEU A 814 -15.28 45.63 -29.84
CA LEU A 814 -14.29 45.73 -28.76
C LEU A 814 -13.46 44.45 -28.70
N VAL A 815 -12.14 44.58 -28.51
CA VAL A 815 -11.24 43.46 -28.17
C VAL A 815 -10.30 43.92 -27.06
N VAL A 816 -10.01 43.05 -26.09
CA VAL A 816 -9.41 43.45 -24.80
C VAL A 816 -8.17 42.61 -24.47
N THR A 817 -7.21 43.23 -23.79
CA THR A 817 -6.15 42.57 -23.02
C THR A 817 -6.13 43.09 -21.58
N ASN A 818 -5.26 42.51 -20.75
CA ASN A 818 -4.99 42.96 -19.37
C ASN A 818 -4.53 44.44 -19.27
N SER A 819 -4.01 45.06 -20.34
CA SER A 819 -3.41 46.40 -20.32
C SER A 819 -4.02 47.42 -21.31
N ILE A 820 -4.67 46.94 -22.37
CA ILE A 820 -5.26 47.77 -23.43
C ILE A 820 -6.60 47.22 -23.92
N SER A 821 -7.48 48.11 -24.39
CA SER A 821 -8.66 47.81 -25.19
C SER A 821 -8.51 48.39 -26.59
N CYS A 822 -8.83 47.61 -27.61
CA CYS A 822 -8.88 48.03 -29.02
C CYS A 822 -10.35 48.10 -29.44
N PHE A 823 -10.79 49.21 -30.01
CA PHE A 823 -12.18 49.37 -30.44
C PHE A 823 -12.33 50.10 -31.77
N ILE A 824 -13.39 49.75 -32.51
CA ILE A 824 -13.78 50.44 -33.74
C ILE A 824 -14.64 51.67 -33.36
N PRO A 825 -14.18 52.92 -33.62
CA PRO A 825 -14.98 54.13 -33.47
C PRO A 825 -15.95 54.32 -34.65
N GLN A 826 -16.81 55.33 -34.61
CA GLN A 826 -17.69 55.69 -35.73
C GLN A 826 -16.92 56.17 -36.99
N GLY A 827 -15.67 56.60 -36.81
CA GLY A 827 -14.78 57.07 -37.89
C GLY A 827 -13.92 55.98 -38.55
N ALA A 828 -12.88 56.40 -39.26
CA ALA A 828 -11.87 55.49 -39.80
C ALA A 828 -10.80 55.14 -38.75
N GLY A 829 -10.17 53.97 -38.92
CA GLY A 829 -9.15 53.41 -38.04
C GLY A 829 -9.69 52.59 -36.86
N VAL A 830 -8.79 52.28 -35.94
CA VAL A 830 -9.05 51.58 -34.68
C VAL A 830 -8.44 52.40 -33.55
N LYS A 831 -9.18 52.62 -32.47
CA LYS A 831 -8.64 53.28 -31.28
C LYS A 831 -8.14 52.23 -30.29
N VAL A 832 -6.88 52.36 -29.90
CA VAL A 832 -6.28 51.60 -28.80
C VAL A 832 -6.27 52.51 -27.58
N HIS A 833 -6.92 52.08 -26.50
CA HIS A 833 -7.01 52.77 -25.22
C HIS A 833 -6.30 51.94 -24.16
N SER A 834 -5.42 52.53 -23.35
CA SER A 834 -4.80 51.82 -22.23
C SER A 834 -5.61 51.97 -20.96
N TRP A 835 -5.75 50.89 -20.19
CA TRP A 835 -6.46 50.93 -18.91
C TRP A 835 -5.78 51.82 -17.86
N SER A 836 -4.47 52.11 -18.01
CA SER A 836 -3.75 53.12 -17.22
C SER A 836 -3.92 54.56 -17.73
N GLY A 837 -4.75 54.77 -18.76
CA GLY A 837 -4.97 56.05 -19.42
C GLY A 837 -4.12 56.25 -20.68
N GLY A 838 -4.68 57.03 -21.61
CA GLY A 838 -4.09 57.32 -22.92
C GLY A 838 -4.79 56.57 -24.05
N SER A 839 -4.92 57.23 -25.22
CA SER A 839 -5.51 56.62 -26.41
C SER A 839 -4.73 56.98 -27.68
N LYS A 840 -4.63 56.03 -28.60
CA LYS A 840 -3.85 56.11 -29.84
C LYS A 840 -4.72 55.61 -30.99
N LEU A 841 -4.84 56.40 -32.06
CA LEU A 841 -5.54 55.98 -33.28
C LEU A 841 -4.56 55.25 -34.20
N LEU A 842 -4.89 54.03 -34.59
CA LEU A 842 -4.17 53.24 -35.58
C LEU A 842 -5.00 53.15 -36.87
N ASN A 843 -4.33 53.04 -38.03
CA ASN A 843 -4.97 52.80 -39.34
C ASN A 843 -6.08 53.82 -39.75
N GLY A 844 -5.93 55.10 -39.41
CA GLY A 844 -6.93 56.16 -39.67
C GLY A 844 -7.33 56.38 -41.15
N ASN A 845 -6.73 55.68 -42.10
CA ASN A 845 -7.02 55.75 -43.53
C ASN A 845 -8.06 54.72 -44.01
N LYS A 846 -8.49 53.76 -43.16
CA LYS A 846 -9.46 52.70 -43.54
C LYS A 846 -10.61 52.57 -42.56
N TYR A 847 -11.80 52.26 -43.07
CA TYR A 847 -12.96 51.91 -42.26
C TYR A 847 -12.92 50.41 -41.93
N VAL A 848 -12.64 50.10 -40.66
CA VAL A 848 -12.64 48.75 -40.12
C VAL A 848 -14.06 48.33 -39.74
N ARG A 849 -14.37 47.02 -39.82
CA ARG A 849 -15.70 46.46 -39.54
C ARG A 849 -15.67 45.33 -38.50
N CYS A 850 -14.58 44.58 -38.45
CA CYS A 850 -14.34 43.52 -37.46
C CYS A 850 -12.88 43.48 -37.03
N LEU A 851 -12.63 43.02 -35.80
CA LEU A 851 -11.31 42.89 -35.18
C LEU A 851 -11.10 41.46 -34.66
N SER A 852 -9.86 41.00 -34.69
CA SER A 852 -9.41 39.79 -33.97
C SER A 852 -8.01 40.02 -33.42
N LEU A 853 -7.70 39.51 -32.23
CA LEU A 853 -6.43 39.77 -31.54
C LEU A 853 -5.77 38.47 -31.10
N VAL A 854 -4.53 38.24 -31.54
CA VAL A 854 -3.74 37.06 -31.17
C VAL A 854 -2.30 37.49 -30.91
N GLN A 855 -1.75 37.12 -29.74
CA GLN A 855 -0.33 37.32 -29.38
C GLN A 855 0.19 38.78 -29.56
N GLY A 856 -0.67 39.78 -29.34
CA GLY A 856 -0.34 41.20 -29.49
C GLY A 856 -0.47 41.77 -30.91
N LYS A 857 -0.73 40.90 -31.91
CA LYS A 857 -1.09 41.30 -33.29
C LYS A 857 -2.60 41.47 -33.42
N LEU A 858 -3.03 42.64 -33.88
CA LEU A 858 -4.43 42.99 -34.15
C LEU A 858 -4.74 42.85 -35.64
N TYR A 859 -5.62 41.94 -35.99
CA TYR A 859 -6.11 41.73 -37.36
C TYR A 859 -7.40 42.52 -37.57
N CYS A 860 -7.45 43.31 -38.65
CA CYS A 860 -8.52 44.25 -38.97
C CYS A 860 -9.17 43.89 -40.32
N GLY A 861 -10.46 43.58 -40.31
CA GLY A 861 -11.26 43.36 -41.52
C GLY A 861 -11.92 44.67 -41.95
N CYS A 862 -11.66 45.12 -43.17
CA CYS A 862 -12.05 46.46 -43.64
C CYS A 862 -13.27 46.44 -44.59
N HIS A 863 -13.89 47.61 -44.76
CA HIS A 863 -15.02 47.81 -45.66
C HIS A 863 -14.63 47.73 -47.16
N ASP A 864 -13.36 47.94 -47.49
CA ASP A 864 -12.82 47.91 -48.87
C ASP A 864 -12.39 46.51 -49.34
N SER A 865 -12.86 45.43 -48.68
CA SER A 865 -12.40 44.03 -48.82
C SER A 865 -10.93 43.77 -48.43
N SER A 866 -10.24 44.69 -47.74
CA SER A 866 -8.87 44.43 -47.27
C SER A 866 -8.80 43.82 -45.86
N ILE A 867 -7.77 43.01 -45.66
CA ILE A 867 -7.35 42.47 -44.35
C ILE A 867 -6.01 43.10 -44.02
N GLN A 868 -5.86 43.61 -42.80
CA GLN A 868 -4.59 44.19 -42.34
C GLN A 868 -4.22 43.64 -40.96
N GLU A 869 -2.96 43.26 -40.78
CA GLU A 869 -2.36 43.03 -39.47
C GLU A 869 -1.78 44.35 -38.95
N ILE A 870 -1.91 44.60 -37.66
CA ILE A 870 -1.29 45.72 -36.97
C ILE A 870 -0.60 45.18 -35.71
N ASP A 871 0.72 45.31 -35.63
CA ASP A 871 1.44 45.05 -34.39
C ASP A 871 1.17 46.18 -33.39
N LEU A 872 0.67 45.85 -32.20
CA LEU A 872 0.34 46.82 -31.17
C LEU A 872 1.57 47.37 -30.42
N ALA A 873 2.73 46.70 -30.50
CA ALA A 873 3.98 47.19 -29.91
C ALA A 873 4.62 48.30 -30.75
N THR A 874 4.87 48.05 -32.05
CA THR A 874 5.44 49.05 -32.96
C THR A 874 4.40 50.02 -33.52
N GLY A 875 3.13 49.60 -33.66
CA GLY A 875 2.10 50.32 -34.41
C GLY A 875 2.22 50.17 -35.93
N ALA A 876 3.12 49.32 -36.44
CA ALA A 876 3.28 49.06 -37.86
C ALA A 876 2.09 48.22 -38.39
N SER A 877 1.64 48.53 -39.61
CA SER A 877 0.54 47.81 -40.27
C SER A 877 0.99 47.14 -41.58
N VAL A 878 0.64 45.86 -41.73
CA VAL A 878 0.90 45.03 -42.91
C VAL A 878 -0.44 44.73 -43.58
N THR A 879 -0.52 44.81 -44.90
CA THR A 879 -1.75 44.47 -45.64
C THR A 879 -1.64 43.05 -46.18
N ILE A 880 -2.51 42.17 -45.70
CA ILE A 880 -2.57 40.74 -46.06
C ILE A 880 -3.35 40.57 -47.37
N GLN A 881 -4.54 41.16 -47.43
CA GLN A 881 -5.38 41.20 -48.63
C GLN A 881 -5.52 42.65 -49.10
N ASN A 882 -5.13 42.93 -50.35
CA ASN A 882 -5.36 44.25 -50.96
C ASN A 882 -6.84 44.46 -51.29
N GLY A 883 -7.35 45.67 -51.00
CA GLY A 883 -8.76 46.01 -51.15
C GLY A 883 -9.17 46.22 -52.61
N SER A 884 -10.20 45.52 -53.08
CA SER A 884 -10.64 45.55 -54.47
C SER A 884 -11.65 46.68 -54.76
N ARG A 885 -11.21 47.71 -55.48
CA ARG A 885 -12.10 48.74 -56.07
C ARG A 885 -12.63 48.29 -57.44
N LYS A 886 -13.48 47.26 -57.47
CA LYS A 886 -14.15 46.81 -58.73
C LYS A 886 -15.07 47.94 -59.26
N LEU A 887 -15.13 48.11 -60.59
CA LEU A 887 -15.75 49.25 -61.31
C LEU A 887 -17.26 49.49 -61.08
N LEU A 888 -17.97 48.60 -60.37
CA LEU A 888 -19.44 48.59 -60.25
C LEU A 888 -19.97 49.10 -58.89
N GLY A 889 -19.16 49.87 -58.14
CA GLY A 889 -19.63 50.78 -57.08
C GLY A 889 -20.08 50.15 -55.75
N LYS A 890 -20.34 48.84 -55.68
CA LYS A 890 -20.63 48.14 -54.42
C LYS A 890 -19.33 47.61 -53.79
N ALA A 891 -18.97 48.16 -52.63
CA ALA A 891 -17.89 47.61 -51.79
C ALA A 891 -18.31 46.27 -51.15
N ASN A 892 -17.37 45.35 -50.98
CA ASN A 892 -17.58 44.08 -50.28
C ASN A 892 -16.90 44.12 -48.90
N PRO A 893 -17.62 44.47 -47.82
CA PRO A 893 -17.04 44.52 -46.49
C PRO A 893 -16.73 43.12 -45.97
N ILE A 894 -15.66 43.01 -45.19
CA ILE A 894 -15.43 41.84 -44.34
C ILE A 894 -16.37 41.95 -43.14
N HIS A 895 -17.23 40.93 -42.95
CA HIS A 895 -18.26 40.93 -41.91
C HIS A 895 -17.75 40.32 -40.61
N ALA A 896 -17.10 39.15 -40.68
CA ALA A 896 -16.48 38.48 -39.55
C ALA A 896 -15.03 38.11 -39.88
N LEU A 897 -14.17 38.13 -38.87
CA LEU A 897 -12.75 37.82 -38.97
C LEU A 897 -12.34 37.08 -37.68
N GLN A 898 -11.83 35.86 -37.81
CA GLN A 898 -11.36 35.07 -36.67
C GLN A 898 -9.99 34.47 -37.01
N VAL A 899 -9.09 34.41 -36.03
CA VAL A 899 -7.79 33.77 -36.16
C VAL A 899 -7.74 32.56 -35.24
N HIS A 900 -7.50 31.38 -35.80
CA HIS A 900 -7.48 30.11 -35.08
C HIS A 900 -6.38 29.20 -35.64
N ASN A 901 -5.61 28.53 -34.78
CA ASN A 901 -4.51 27.62 -35.13
C ASN A 901 -3.53 28.13 -36.21
N GLY A 902 -3.21 29.43 -36.18
CA GLY A 902 -2.30 30.06 -37.15
C GLY A 902 -2.90 30.34 -38.54
N LEU A 903 -4.21 30.14 -38.69
CA LEU A 903 -4.98 30.48 -39.88
C LEU A 903 -5.92 31.68 -39.60
N ILE A 904 -6.05 32.56 -40.58
CA ILE A 904 -6.90 33.75 -40.56
C ILE A 904 -8.11 33.45 -41.46
N TYR A 905 -9.30 33.45 -40.88
CA TYR A 905 -10.55 33.22 -41.57
C TYR A 905 -11.29 34.54 -41.74
N SER A 906 -11.55 34.93 -42.99
CA SER A 906 -12.23 36.18 -43.33
C SER A 906 -13.54 35.89 -44.07
N ALA A 907 -14.67 36.29 -43.48
CA ALA A 907 -16.00 36.16 -44.07
C ALA A 907 -16.44 37.45 -44.78
N SER A 908 -16.91 37.33 -46.01
CA SER A 908 -17.33 38.43 -46.91
C SER A 908 -18.54 38.00 -47.74
N SER A 909 -19.15 38.91 -48.49
CA SER A 909 -20.24 38.53 -49.41
C SER A 909 -19.69 37.71 -50.59
N ALA A 910 -20.43 36.68 -51.02
CA ALA A 910 -20.01 35.62 -51.95
C ALA A 910 -19.86 36.04 -53.43
N LEU A 911 -19.33 37.24 -53.71
CA LEU A 911 -19.19 37.81 -55.06
C LEU A 911 -18.26 37.03 -56.01
N ASP A 912 -17.34 36.23 -55.47
CA ASP A 912 -16.43 35.38 -56.24
C ASP A 912 -16.79 33.88 -56.09
N GLY A 913 -18.00 33.53 -55.62
CA GLY A 913 -18.45 32.15 -55.40
C GLY A 913 -17.99 31.49 -54.08
N ALA A 914 -17.16 32.17 -53.29
CA ALA A 914 -16.79 31.76 -51.94
C ALA A 914 -16.89 32.95 -50.97
N ALA A 915 -17.70 32.83 -49.93
CA ALA A 915 -17.88 33.84 -48.89
C ALA A 915 -16.69 33.93 -47.94
N VAL A 916 -16.13 32.78 -47.54
CA VAL A 916 -15.04 32.69 -46.55
C VAL A 916 -13.74 32.33 -47.25
N LYS A 917 -12.69 33.11 -46.98
CA LYS A 917 -11.32 32.90 -47.46
C LYS A 917 -10.40 32.64 -46.26
N VAL A 918 -9.52 31.65 -46.38
CA VAL A 918 -8.64 31.16 -45.32
C VAL A 918 -7.19 31.45 -45.70
N TRP A 919 -6.49 32.21 -44.86
CA TRP A 919 -5.12 32.68 -45.10
C TRP A 919 -4.17 32.14 -44.02
N SER A 920 -2.90 31.94 -44.36
CA SER A 920 -1.86 31.64 -43.36
C SER A 920 -1.46 32.90 -42.61
N ALA A 921 -1.41 32.86 -41.28
CA ALA A 921 -0.89 33.96 -40.45
C ALA A 921 0.65 34.07 -40.49
N SER A 922 1.36 33.08 -41.03
CA SER A 922 2.83 33.07 -41.11
C SER A 922 3.37 33.42 -42.50
N SER A 923 2.65 33.09 -43.58
CA SER A 923 3.06 33.39 -44.96
C SER A 923 2.15 34.38 -45.70
N TYR A 924 1.00 34.74 -45.12
CA TYR A 924 -0.06 35.54 -45.74
C TYR A 924 -0.63 34.98 -47.07
N GLY A 925 -0.23 33.77 -47.47
CA GLY A 925 -0.81 33.06 -48.61
C GLY A 925 -2.23 32.58 -48.35
N LEU A 926 -3.05 32.52 -49.40
CA LEU A 926 -4.36 31.89 -49.37
C LEU A 926 -4.19 30.36 -49.28
N VAL A 927 -4.76 29.74 -48.25
CA VAL A 927 -4.69 28.30 -47.95
C VAL A 927 -5.93 27.56 -48.44
N GLY A 928 -7.10 28.21 -48.45
CA GLY A 928 -8.36 27.62 -48.88
C GLY A 928 -9.51 28.62 -48.92
N SER A 929 -10.69 28.16 -49.31
CA SER A 929 -11.90 28.98 -49.41
C SER A 929 -13.15 28.13 -49.32
N VAL A 930 -14.12 28.54 -48.50
CA VAL A 930 -15.38 27.81 -48.31
C VAL A 930 -16.40 28.30 -49.36
N PRO A 931 -16.87 27.44 -50.29
CA PRO A 931 -17.74 27.83 -51.40
C PRO A 931 -19.21 27.94 -50.97
N THR A 932 -19.51 28.88 -50.08
CA THR A 932 -20.90 29.20 -49.69
C THR A 932 -21.47 30.29 -50.61
N THR A 933 -22.75 30.17 -50.95
CA THR A 933 -23.51 31.17 -51.72
C THR A 933 -24.19 32.22 -50.83
N LEU A 934 -24.16 32.03 -49.51
CA LEU A 934 -24.88 32.84 -48.53
C LEU A 934 -24.07 34.06 -48.07
N GLU A 935 -24.77 35.14 -47.72
CA GLU A 935 -24.16 36.34 -47.13
C GLU A 935 -23.82 36.07 -45.65
N VAL A 936 -22.63 35.54 -45.39
CA VAL A 936 -22.12 35.26 -44.03
C VAL A 936 -21.95 36.56 -43.25
N ARG A 937 -22.54 36.62 -42.05
CA ARG A 937 -22.53 37.77 -41.14
C ARG A 937 -21.82 37.50 -39.82
N ALA A 938 -21.96 36.30 -39.27
CA ALA A 938 -21.25 35.83 -38.09
C ALA A 938 -20.49 34.55 -38.40
N MET A 939 -19.43 34.28 -37.65
CA MET A 939 -18.62 33.07 -37.79
C MET A 939 -18.06 32.66 -36.44
N ALA A 940 -18.08 31.36 -36.16
CA ALA A 940 -17.32 30.74 -35.08
C ALA A 940 -16.57 29.52 -35.63
N ILE A 941 -15.44 29.20 -35.03
CA ILE A 941 -14.52 28.15 -35.48
C ILE A 941 -14.08 27.35 -34.26
N SER A 942 -14.16 26.03 -34.37
CA SER A 942 -13.75 25.05 -33.37
C SER A 942 -12.46 24.32 -33.79
N SER A 943 -12.05 23.33 -33.00
CA SER A 943 -10.92 22.44 -33.28
C SER A 943 -11.05 21.57 -34.54
N GLU A 944 -12.26 21.38 -35.06
CA GLU A 944 -12.56 20.52 -36.22
C GLU A 944 -13.64 21.11 -37.18
N LEU A 945 -14.45 22.08 -36.73
CA LEU A 945 -15.64 22.58 -37.42
C LEU A 945 -15.64 24.11 -37.62
N ILE A 946 -16.32 24.57 -38.69
CA ILE A 946 -16.54 25.99 -39.00
C ILE A 946 -18.04 26.27 -39.09
N TYR A 947 -18.53 27.19 -38.27
CA TYR A 947 -19.94 27.61 -38.17
C TYR A 947 -20.14 28.96 -38.83
N LEU A 948 -21.01 29.05 -39.84
CA LEU A 948 -21.20 30.23 -40.68
C LEU A 948 -22.64 30.74 -40.60
N GLY A 949 -22.85 31.78 -39.81
CA GLY A 949 -24.14 32.43 -39.62
C GLY A 949 -24.50 33.34 -40.78
N SER A 950 -25.64 33.06 -41.42
CA SER A 950 -26.13 33.78 -42.59
C SER A 950 -27.13 34.88 -42.25
N LYS A 951 -27.45 35.68 -43.26
CA LYS A 951 -28.48 36.71 -43.21
C LYS A 951 -29.92 36.19 -43.25
N GLY A 952 -30.17 34.94 -43.66
CA GLY A 952 -31.52 34.38 -43.85
C GLY A 952 -31.81 33.22 -42.91
N GLY A 953 -31.63 33.42 -41.61
CA GLY A 953 -31.96 32.44 -40.58
C GLY A 953 -31.26 31.07 -40.71
N THR A 954 -30.03 31.00 -41.21
CA THR A 954 -29.30 29.72 -41.33
C THR A 954 -27.88 29.80 -40.76
N VAL A 955 -27.44 28.70 -40.16
CA VAL A 955 -26.04 28.45 -39.83
C VAL A 955 -25.56 27.24 -40.62
N GLU A 956 -24.63 27.43 -41.55
CA GLU A 956 -23.98 26.32 -42.23
C GLU A 956 -22.80 25.78 -41.41
N ILE A 957 -22.64 24.46 -41.39
CA ILE A 957 -21.56 23.78 -40.66
C ILE A 957 -20.67 23.07 -41.67
N TRP A 958 -19.36 23.32 -41.60
CA TRP A 958 -18.36 22.86 -42.55
C TRP A 958 -17.17 22.21 -41.85
N ASP A 959 -16.62 21.14 -42.44
CA ASP A 959 -15.41 20.45 -41.96
C ASP A 959 -14.16 21.32 -42.18
N GLN A 960 -13.36 21.56 -41.14
CA GLN A 960 -12.18 22.43 -41.23
C GLN A 960 -11.07 21.86 -42.14
N LYS A 961 -10.97 20.52 -42.25
CA LYS A 961 -9.92 19.80 -43.00
C LYS A 961 -10.37 19.47 -44.42
N LYS A 962 -11.57 18.90 -44.57
CA LYS A 962 -12.14 18.46 -45.85
C LYS A 962 -12.79 19.61 -46.64
N GLN A 963 -13.10 20.73 -45.99
CA GLN A 963 -13.76 21.91 -46.58
C GLN A 963 -15.08 21.60 -47.30
N ASN A 964 -15.76 20.50 -46.90
CA ASN A 964 -17.09 20.14 -47.35
C ASN A 964 -18.15 20.57 -46.32
N LYS A 965 -19.37 20.78 -46.80
CA LYS A 965 -20.53 21.11 -45.95
C LYS A 965 -21.03 19.83 -45.27
N ILE A 966 -21.25 19.92 -43.97
CA ILE A 966 -21.79 18.83 -43.14
C ILE A 966 -23.31 19.03 -43.01
N GLU A 967 -23.75 20.18 -42.49
CA GLU A 967 -25.15 20.45 -42.16
C GLU A 967 -25.57 21.91 -42.43
N THR A 968 -26.88 22.16 -42.41
CA THR A 968 -27.47 23.51 -42.30
C THR A 968 -28.46 23.53 -41.15
N LEU A 969 -28.14 24.23 -40.08
CA LEU A 969 -29.11 24.50 -39.01
C LEU A 969 -29.99 25.67 -39.47
N GLN A 970 -31.31 25.48 -39.41
CA GLN A 970 -32.28 26.54 -39.68
C GLN A 970 -32.68 27.14 -38.33
N THR A 971 -32.50 28.45 -38.13
CA THR A 971 -33.06 29.13 -36.96
C THR A 971 -34.57 29.20 -37.09
N SER A 972 -35.29 29.12 -35.97
CA SER A 972 -36.77 29.16 -35.87
C SER A 972 -37.45 30.45 -36.37
N SER A 973 -36.69 31.38 -36.95
CA SER A 973 -37.15 32.56 -37.68
C SER A 973 -36.21 32.86 -38.86
N ASP A 974 -36.69 33.66 -39.82
CA ASP A 974 -35.86 34.29 -40.87
C ASP A 974 -35.06 35.50 -40.33
N GLY A 975 -34.71 35.47 -39.04
CA GLY A 975 -33.87 36.45 -38.38
C GLY A 975 -32.44 36.40 -38.94
N ARG A 976 -31.80 37.56 -39.06
CA ARG A 976 -30.39 37.61 -39.48
C ARG A 976 -29.53 37.10 -38.32
N VAL A 977 -28.63 36.16 -38.55
CA VAL A 977 -27.66 35.76 -37.53
C VAL A 977 -26.64 36.89 -37.38
N LEU A 978 -26.56 37.49 -36.19
CA LEU A 978 -25.70 38.64 -35.91
C LEU A 978 -24.44 38.25 -35.13
N CYS A 979 -24.54 37.29 -34.22
CA CYS A 979 -23.42 36.79 -33.44
C CYS A 979 -23.52 35.27 -33.18
N ILE A 980 -22.37 34.63 -33.05
CA ILE A 980 -22.22 33.20 -32.71
C ILE A 980 -21.08 33.09 -31.71
N ALA A 981 -21.23 32.24 -30.69
CA ALA A 981 -20.18 31.82 -29.78
C ALA A 981 -20.18 30.30 -29.59
N LEU A 982 -19.03 29.75 -29.20
CA LEU A 982 -18.88 28.39 -28.70
C LEU A 982 -18.52 28.46 -27.21
N ASP A 983 -18.95 27.48 -26.41
CA ASP A 983 -18.37 27.29 -25.07
C ASP A 983 -16.92 26.76 -25.16
N GLY A 984 -16.13 27.00 -24.10
CA GLY A 984 -14.72 26.59 -24.03
C GLY A 984 -14.47 25.08 -24.09
N ASN A 985 -15.51 24.24 -23.96
CA ASN A 985 -15.42 22.78 -24.14
C ASN A 985 -15.81 22.32 -25.57
N GLU A 986 -16.25 23.22 -26.44
CA GLU A 986 -16.82 22.92 -27.78
C GLU A 986 -18.04 21.96 -27.78
N ASP A 987 -18.71 21.78 -26.63
CA ASP A 987 -19.94 20.98 -26.48
C ASP A 987 -21.24 21.79 -26.75
N LEU A 988 -21.15 23.13 -26.85
CA LEU A 988 -22.31 24.03 -27.00
C LEU A 988 -22.03 25.15 -28.02
N LEU A 989 -22.93 25.32 -28.99
CA LEU A 989 -22.99 26.42 -29.94
C LEU A 989 -24.13 27.37 -29.56
N VAL A 990 -23.88 28.68 -29.46
CA VAL A 990 -24.92 29.66 -29.12
C VAL A 990 -24.95 30.80 -30.14
N ILE A 991 -26.16 31.12 -30.59
CA ILE A 991 -26.46 32.02 -31.70
C ILE A 991 -27.35 33.17 -31.20
N GLY A 992 -27.07 34.40 -31.63
CA GLY A 992 -27.91 35.58 -31.41
C GLY A 992 -28.38 36.21 -32.72
N THR A 993 -29.67 36.53 -32.80
CA THR A 993 -30.35 36.96 -34.04
C THR A 993 -30.90 38.40 -34.00
N SER A 994 -31.21 38.96 -35.17
CA SER A 994 -31.73 40.32 -35.31
C SER A 994 -33.19 40.52 -34.91
N ASP A 995 -33.93 39.46 -34.62
CA ASP A 995 -35.28 39.51 -34.02
C ASP A 995 -35.25 39.34 -32.49
N GLY A 996 -34.05 39.32 -31.89
CA GLY A 996 -33.88 39.28 -30.43
C GLY A 996 -33.90 37.87 -29.83
N ARG A 997 -33.69 36.83 -30.63
CA ARG A 997 -33.68 35.44 -30.14
C ARG A 997 -32.26 34.97 -29.82
N ILE A 998 -32.19 34.05 -28.86
CA ILE A 998 -30.98 33.31 -28.49
C ILE A 998 -31.30 31.83 -28.66
N GLN A 999 -30.48 31.11 -29.43
CA GLN A 999 -30.61 29.66 -29.62
C GLN A 999 -29.32 28.98 -29.22
N ALA A 1000 -29.41 27.90 -28.44
CA ALA A 1000 -28.27 27.09 -28.04
C ALA A 1000 -28.47 25.64 -28.50
N TRP A 1001 -27.47 25.16 -29.24
CA TRP A 1001 -27.44 23.86 -29.90
C TRP A 1001 -26.36 22.98 -29.26
N GLY A 1002 -26.73 21.73 -28.96
CA GLY A 1002 -25.82 20.74 -28.41
C GLY A 1002 -24.92 20.16 -29.50
N LEU A 1003 -23.65 19.99 -29.19
CA LEU A 1003 -22.66 19.39 -30.09
C LEU A 1003 -22.34 17.98 -29.56
N SER A 1004 -22.94 16.95 -30.17
CA SER A 1004 -22.95 15.57 -29.65
C SER A 1004 -22.47 14.49 -30.61
#